data_AF-A0A8J5IM28-F1
#
_entry.id   AF-A0A8J5IM28-F1
#
_cell.length_a   1.000
_cell.length_b   1.000
_cell.length_c   1.000
_cell.angle_alpha   90.00
_cell.angle_beta   90.00
_cell.angle_gamma   90.00
#
_symmetry.space_group_name_H-M   'P 1'
#
loop_
_entity.id
_entity.type
_entity.pdbx_description
1 polymer ?
#
loop_
_entity_poly.entity_id
_entity_poly.type
_entity_poly.pdbx_seq_one_letter_code
_entity_poly.pdbx_strand_id
1 'polypeptide(L)'
;MGRFTVAKQCICAGERAFQAAAFAVIRYVGGRFSVETASSRGDVETVRLALAVLSMEQFVRNSQALKLLVVHRQEESSEEKETRAAVKFIVDMTSRILDPQHVRVTLERVRCSAHPLHLDGVTCVGTGVFPEAAMALNHSCMPNVAPSFDPRTRTLAFHAIVDIPQGSAVEYAYIDLLQTRKRRQSLLLKGFGFDCICERCTTEAREQNPAQEDEEEEEARVMEHLMQVVNSNQSDAKQRVAHLKKEHEDVFKRSSEARFALCTAEMQLARAQRDWTNVIKAADMLLAIWTRCAGMLEKAKASAQTVSNIRRICGYSHPETVIGPYYKPVLLNDVLGTSGSTVVPETTPPQVDGYRVLRRHGATLSDDAFATYMDTCALISTTLGMILDTCDNDLGYSVTRDGLRIVVDGEKTSGSTSDTVYLIKNALPVLVMPFWDNASIARYAVPGTDGSACLFRLTGKYIDSTLTDGFPVMLAVNRSVRESLTQEWLQASNGKWRHGWLHVGNGDESETAYFSDVISSDPGSTDGLTQREFNTLTKQELDCVNNRKECITSSVSQSWGDKMSTEEQELTMTSITIASPQHFGFFLFTSTFERTVRVMYDWETLIANVSLGMLLVRWIVVMAALHRGFLQGRSEWFVGGLGCVAGSRSFNMLPIVLLPHLKVTIASFWTAGCYFDGEQIAVRITRRRITDMFFAPTLALLCLLHRIRVLLASSGALSGVDGRVATEVHSAEMQELQLVDFFISDVGPRMNANLTLLMSIKLVLVGLNLLPLVFAPYIPPVKQPDTELQGVERTLAIRASNVGGLGCSPVYIYGDEKDQRTKIALNSYELVRLGYVVFGGQFLLTFDAWDVIMNTAPLHRRHHLWNYRVVVFPLREKDGYAAVGDKPIVCRLDDARLDSIPFWDIAAQPVKC
;
A
#
# COMPACT_ATOMS: atom_id res chain seq x y z
N MET A 1 33.09 -4.49 28.41
CA MET A 1 32.43 -5.15 27.26
C MET A 1 31.12 -5.89 27.61
N GLY A 2 30.50 -5.68 28.78
CA GLY A 2 29.08 -6.04 29.00
C GLY A 2 28.67 -7.47 28.63
N ARG A 3 27.43 -7.62 28.14
CA ARG A 3 26.93 -8.85 27.50
C ARG A 3 27.37 -8.84 26.03
N PHE A 4 27.74 -10.00 25.49
CA PHE A 4 28.14 -10.15 24.10
C PHE A 4 27.81 -11.54 23.57
N THR A 5 27.67 -11.64 22.25
CA THR A 5 27.34 -12.89 21.56
C THR A 5 28.58 -13.52 20.97
N VAL A 6 28.64 -14.85 21.08
CA VAL A 6 29.73 -15.68 20.58
C VAL A 6 29.18 -16.70 19.59
N ALA A 7 29.89 -16.92 18.49
CA ALA A 7 29.53 -17.91 17.48
C ALA A 7 29.63 -19.33 18.08
N LYS A 8 28.52 -20.06 18.14
CA LYS A 8 28.49 -21.45 18.64
C LYS A 8 29.05 -22.47 17.63
N GLN A 9 29.14 -22.07 16.38
CA GLN A 9 29.66 -22.83 15.26
C GLN A 9 30.41 -21.87 14.34
N CYS A 10 31.18 -22.40 13.39
CA CYS A 10 31.76 -21.57 12.34
C CYS A 10 30.64 -20.93 11.51
N ILE A 11 30.74 -19.63 11.24
CA ILE A 11 29.81 -18.89 10.38
C ILE A 11 30.63 -18.42 9.19
N CYS A 12 30.26 -18.86 7.98
CA CYS A 12 30.98 -18.48 6.78
C CYS A 12 30.64 -17.03 6.38
N ALA A 13 31.54 -16.36 5.66
CA ALA A 13 31.26 -15.06 5.09
C ALA A 13 29.91 -15.06 4.34
N GLY A 14 29.14 -13.97 4.49
CA GLY A 14 27.79 -13.66 4.02
C GLY A 14 26.64 -14.47 4.61
N GLU A 15 26.90 -15.50 5.42
CA GLU A 15 25.85 -16.11 6.23
C GLU A 15 25.31 -15.13 7.27
N ARG A 16 24.04 -15.31 7.64
CA ARG A 16 23.40 -14.49 8.68
C ARG A 16 23.86 -14.97 10.05
N ALA A 17 24.59 -14.11 10.76
CA ALA A 17 25.12 -14.41 12.09
C ALA A 17 24.13 -14.08 13.22
N PHE A 18 23.31 -13.04 13.04
CA PHE A 18 22.35 -12.57 14.04
C PHE A 18 21.16 -11.88 13.38
N GLN A 19 19.99 -11.89 14.03
CA GLN A 19 18.81 -11.14 13.59
C GLN A 19 17.99 -10.70 14.79
N ALA A 20 17.46 -9.48 14.76
CA ALA A 20 16.57 -8.95 15.78
C ALA A 20 15.36 -8.25 15.16
N ALA A 21 14.20 -8.38 15.82
CA ALA A 21 13.02 -7.61 15.47
C ALA A 21 13.06 -6.19 16.05
N ALA A 22 12.51 -5.23 15.32
CA ALA A 22 12.39 -3.86 15.80
C ALA A 22 11.41 -3.76 16.98
N PHE A 23 11.80 -3.05 18.03
CA PHE A 23 10.85 -2.53 19.02
C PHE A 23 10.18 -1.25 18.50
N ALA A 24 10.98 -0.33 17.94
CA ALA A 24 10.48 0.87 17.27
C ALA A 24 11.45 1.28 16.15
N VAL A 25 10.92 1.81 15.05
CA VAL A 25 11.70 2.32 13.91
C VAL A 25 11.12 3.64 13.44
N ILE A 26 11.99 4.54 12.97
CA ILE A 26 11.61 5.77 12.28
C ILE A 26 12.38 5.88 10.97
N ARG A 27 11.74 6.44 9.94
CA ARG A 27 12.38 6.78 8.67
C ARG A 27 12.85 8.24 8.72
N TYR A 28 14.01 8.52 8.14
CA TYR A 28 14.43 9.89 7.88
C TYR A 28 13.48 10.54 6.88
N VAL A 29 13.04 11.78 7.15
CA VAL A 29 12.10 12.49 6.29
C VAL A 29 12.87 13.15 5.14
N GLY A 30 12.75 12.58 3.94
CA GLY A 30 13.26 13.17 2.71
C GLY A 30 12.18 14.01 2.03
N GLY A 31 12.27 15.34 2.13
CA GLY A 31 11.47 16.28 1.34
C GLY A 31 10.60 17.25 2.16
N ARG A 32 10.95 18.55 2.09
CA ARG A 32 10.14 19.73 2.44
C ARG A 32 9.31 19.65 3.74
N PHE A 33 9.99 19.75 4.88
CA PHE A 33 9.47 20.50 6.03
C PHE A 33 10.42 21.67 6.28
N SER A 34 9.88 22.88 6.42
CA SER A 34 10.65 24.09 6.67
C SER A 34 11.47 23.94 7.95
N VAL A 35 12.81 24.04 7.80
CA VAL A 35 13.78 24.01 8.91
C VAL A 35 13.81 25.33 9.69
N GLU A 36 12.70 26.07 9.73
CA GLU A 36 12.63 27.40 10.36
C GLU A 36 12.22 27.38 11.84
N THR A 37 11.94 26.21 12.44
CA THR A 37 11.54 26.14 13.86
C THR A 37 12.44 25.28 14.77
N ALA A 38 13.53 24.70 14.25
CA ALA A 38 14.31 23.69 14.98
C ALA A 38 15.78 24.06 15.27
N SER A 39 16.24 25.31 15.05
CA SER A 39 17.63 25.68 15.32
C SER A 39 17.99 25.83 16.82
N SER A 40 17.08 25.48 17.74
CA SER A 40 17.29 25.63 19.19
C SER A 40 16.97 24.39 20.03
N ARG A 41 16.69 23.24 19.42
CA ARG A 41 16.26 22.03 20.12
C ARG A 41 17.07 20.84 19.59
N GLY A 42 17.63 20.03 20.49
CA GLY A 42 18.55 18.92 20.18
C GLY A 42 18.00 17.88 19.20
N ASP A 43 18.80 16.84 18.94
CA ASP A 43 18.58 15.83 17.89
C ASP A 43 17.11 15.39 17.71
N VAL A 44 16.49 15.91 16.65
CA VAL A 44 15.08 15.72 16.30
C VAL A 44 14.76 14.26 16.04
N GLU A 45 15.69 13.51 15.45
CA GLU A 45 15.49 12.09 15.12
C GLU A 45 15.48 11.24 16.39
N THR A 46 16.36 11.54 17.35
CA THR A 46 16.31 10.92 18.69
C THR A 46 14.98 11.18 19.40
N VAL A 47 14.43 12.40 19.32
CA VAL A 47 13.12 12.73 19.91
C VAL A 47 11.99 11.95 19.24
N ARG A 48 11.99 11.86 17.90
CA ARG A 48 10.99 11.09 17.13
C ARG A 48 11.06 9.60 17.47
N LEU A 49 12.25 9.04 17.59
CA LEU A 49 12.43 7.64 17.94
C LEU A 49 12.01 7.35 19.38
N ALA A 50 12.31 8.24 20.33
CA ALA A 50 11.88 8.12 21.72
C ALA A 50 10.34 8.17 21.85
N LEU A 51 9.67 9.02 21.07
CA LEU A 51 8.21 9.02 20.99
C LEU A 51 7.66 7.68 20.47
N ALA A 52 8.25 7.14 19.40
CA ALA A 52 7.86 5.84 18.86
C ALA A 52 8.04 4.70 19.88
N VAL A 53 9.14 4.72 20.65
CA VAL A 53 9.38 3.80 21.76
C VAL A 53 8.31 3.93 22.85
N LEU A 54 8.02 5.16 23.31
CA LEU A 54 7.02 5.41 24.35
C LEU A 54 5.61 4.94 23.91
N SER A 55 5.25 5.17 22.64
CA SER A 55 4.02 4.64 22.05
C SER A 55 4.00 3.11 22.03
N MET A 56 5.13 2.47 21.70
CA MET A 56 5.20 1.01 21.68
C MET A 56 5.15 0.39 23.08
N GLU A 57 5.76 1.01 24.09
CA GLU A 57 5.64 0.59 25.48
C GLU A 57 4.18 0.61 25.95
N GLN A 58 3.40 1.62 25.53
CA GLN A 58 1.96 1.69 25.80
C GLN A 58 1.18 0.61 25.06
N PHE A 59 1.49 0.37 23.78
CA PHE A 59 0.85 -0.67 22.96
C PHE A 59 1.08 -2.07 23.52
N VAL A 60 2.32 -2.41 23.89
CA VAL A 60 2.72 -3.70 24.46
C VAL A 60 2.37 -3.80 25.96
N ARG A 61 1.94 -2.70 26.58
CA ARG A 61 1.66 -2.58 28.02
C ARG A 61 2.86 -2.97 28.89
N ASN A 62 4.06 -2.60 28.45
CA ASN A 62 5.31 -2.87 29.16
C ASN A 62 6.20 -1.61 29.17
N SER A 63 6.08 -0.80 30.22
CA SER A 63 6.88 0.41 30.43
C SER A 63 8.33 0.14 30.86
N GLN A 64 8.74 -1.13 30.93
CA GLN A 64 10.10 -1.55 31.27
C GLN A 64 10.73 -2.37 30.14
N ALA A 65 10.16 -2.34 28.93
CA ALA A 65 10.63 -3.11 27.79
C ALA A 65 12.11 -2.86 27.47
N LEU A 66 12.58 -1.62 27.70
CA LEU A 66 13.96 -1.21 27.47
C LEU A 66 14.84 -1.25 28.73
N LYS A 67 14.36 -1.78 29.86
CA LYS A 67 15.07 -1.71 31.16
C LYS A 67 16.48 -2.29 31.14
N LEU A 68 16.70 -3.31 30.30
CA LEU A 68 17.99 -4.01 30.17
C LEU A 68 19.00 -3.28 29.27
N LEU A 69 18.59 -2.23 28.57
CA LEU A 69 19.48 -1.43 27.73
C LEU A 69 20.39 -0.56 28.57
N VAL A 70 21.66 -0.51 28.16
CA VAL A 70 22.69 0.25 28.86
C VAL A 70 22.49 1.73 28.59
N VAL A 71 22.62 2.52 29.66
CA VAL A 71 22.60 3.99 29.59
C VAL A 71 23.96 4.48 30.06
N HIS A 72 24.62 5.30 29.25
CA HIS A 72 25.80 6.03 29.68
C HIS A 72 25.41 7.47 29.99
N ARG A 73 25.83 7.95 31.16
CA ARG A 73 25.58 9.31 31.62
C ARG A 73 26.88 10.09 31.52
N GLN A 74 26.91 11.11 30.66
CA GLN A 74 27.94 12.14 30.74
C GLN A 74 27.49 13.26 31.69
N GLU A 75 28.43 13.79 32.48
CA GLU A 75 28.22 14.91 33.40
C GLU A 75 28.43 16.28 32.72
N GLU A 76 28.31 16.37 31.39
CA GLU A 76 28.48 17.64 30.68
C GLU A 76 27.21 18.52 30.77
N SER A 77 27.39 19.78 31.17
CA SER A 77 26.28 20.72 31.43
C SER A 77 25.42 21.06 30.19
N SER A 78 25.96 20.90 28.98
CA SER A 78 25.26 21.21 27.73
C SER A 78 24.24 20.14 27.35
N GLU A 79 24.62 18.86 27.39
CA GLU A 79 23.74 17.74 27.04
C GLU A 79 22.57 17.59 28.02
N GLU A 80 22.80 17.90 29.30
CA GLU A 80 21.73 17.88 30.31
C GLU A 80 20.66 18.94 30.00
N LYS A 81 21.07 20.12 29.50
CA LYS A 81 20.17 21.19 29.09
C LYS A 81 19.32 20.78 27.89
N GLU A 82 19.92 20.14 26.89
CA GLU A 82 19.20 19.63 25.71
C GLU A 82 18.22 18.52 26.07
N THR A 83 18.65 17.57 26.90
CA THR A 83 17.81 16.46 27.38
C THR A 83 16.60 16.99 28.16
N ARG A 84 16.81 17.97 29.04
CA ARG A 84 15.73 18.63 29.78
C ARG A 84 14.75 19.36 28.85
N ALA A 85 15.24 20.00 27.80
CA ALA A 85 14.39 20.65 26.79
C ALA A 85 13.56 19.62 26.00
N ALA A 86 14.16 18.50 25.60
CA ALA A 86 13.48 17.42 24.88
C ALA A 86 12.40 16.74 25.75
N VAL A 87 12.69 16.46 27.03
CA VAL A 87 11.72 15.92 27.99
C VAL A 87 10.53 16.86 28.13
N LYS A 88 10.79 18.15 28.37
CA LYS A 88 9.72 19.16 28.49
C LYS A 88 8.85 19.19 27.23
N PHE A 89 9.47 19.17 26.05
CA PHE A 89 8.77 19.18 24.78
C PHE A 89 7.84 17.97 24.61
N ILE A 90 8.35 16.74 24.85
CA ILE A 90 7.55 15.52 24.74
C ILE A 90 6.38 15.52 25.73
N VAL A 91 6.64 15.93 26.97
CA VAL A 91 5.61 16.00 28.04
C VAL A 91 4.54 17.03 27.70
N ASP A 92 4.92 18.24 27.27
CA ASP A 92 3.96 19.28 26.89
C ASP A 92 3.16 18.88 25.63
N MET A 93 3.79 18.25 24.62
CA MET A 93 3.13 17.78 23.40
C MET A 93 2.13 16.65 23.65
N THR A 94 2.37 15.83 24.68
CA THR A 94 1.49 14.72 25.08
C THR A 94 0.45 15.14 26.11
N SER A 95 0.12 16.44 26.21
CA SER A 95 -0.82 17.00 27.18
C SER A 95 -0.50 16.62 28.62
N ARG A 96 0.78 16.43 28.93
CA ARG A 96 1.32 16.04 30.24
C ARG A 96 0.82 14.69 30.77
N ILE A 97 0.47 13.79 29.87
CA ILE A 97 0.03 12.43 30.22
C ILE A 97 1.24 11.55 30.63
N LEU A 98 2.43 11.82 30.07
CA LEU A 98 3.64 11.04 30.31
C LEU A 98 4.44 11.54 31.52
N ASP A 99 4.97 10.61 32.31
CA ASP A 99 5.89 10.91 33.42
C ASP A 99 7.23 11.48 32.88
N PRO A 100 7.64 12.70 33.27
CA PRO A 100 8.89 13.31 32.81
C PRO A 100 10.12 12.46 33.10
N GLN A 101 10.14 11.73 34.23
CA GLN A 101 11.26 10.89 34.59
C GLN A 101 11.35 9.67 33.67
N HIS A 102 10.22 9.03 33.35
CA HIS A 102 10.16 7.96 32.36
C HIS A 102 10.63 8.42 30.97
N VAL A 103 10.12 9.57 30.49
CA VAL A 103 10.53 10.16 29.19
C VAL A 103 12.04 10.40 29.14
N ARG A 104 12.62 10.92 30.23
CA ARG A 104 14.07 11.15 30.32
C ARG A 104 14.86 9.85 30.17
N VAL A 105 14.50 8.83 30.94
CA VAL A 105 15.21 7.53 30.89
C VAL A 105 15.05 6.87 29.51
N THR A 106 13.89 7.00 28.87
CA THR A 106 13.68 6.48 27.51
C THR A 106 14.56 7.21 26.48
N LEU A 107 14.66 8.54 26.55
CA LEU A 107 15.57 9.31 25.68
C LEU A 107 17.03 8.87 25.86
N GLU A 108 17.47 8.72 27.11
CA GLU A 108 18.83 8.27 27.43
C GLU A 108 19.12 6.86 26.87
N ARG A 109 18.15 5.94 26.95
CA ARG A 109 18.27 4.57 26.39
C ARG A 109 18.31 4.56 24.86
N VAL A 110 17.44 5.36 24.23
CA VAL A 110 17.37 5.45 22.77
C VAL A 110 18.71 5.92 22.22
N ARG A 111 19.32 6.96 22.81
CA ARG A 111 20.62 7.48 22.37
C ARG A 111 21.72 6.42 22.34
N CYS A 112 21.80 5.57 23.37
CA CYS A 112 22.86 4.57 23.46
C CYS A 112 22.57 3.26 22.69
N SER A 113 21.33 3.06 22.21
CA SER A 113 20.88 1.74 21.70
C SER A 113 20.27 1.78 20.30
N ALA A 114 20.19 2.97 19.71
CA ALA A 114 19.64 3.18 18.39
C ALA A 114 20.58 2.62 17.30
N HIS A 115 20.01 1.91 16.33
CA HIS A 115 20.71 1.32 15.20
C HIS A 115 20.30 2.01 13.90
N PRO A 116 21.27 2.37 13.03
CA PRO A 116 20.97 2.88 11.71
C PRO A 116 20.35 1.78 10.83
N LEU A 117 19.31 2.13 10.08
CA LEU A 117 18.59 1.21 9.19
C LEU A 117 19.20 1.27 7.80
N HIS A 118 20.08 0.33 7.47
CA HIS A 118 20.70 0.24 6.15
C HIS A 118 19.88 -0.67 5.23
N LEU A 119 19.34 -0.11 4.14
CA LEU A 119 18.88 -0.88 2.99
C LEU A 119 20.09 -1.28 2.14
N ASP A 120 20.08 -2.52 1.65
CA ASP A 120 21.12 -3.08 0.77
C ASP A 120 22.55 -2.98 1.33
N GLY A 121 22.69 -2.88 2.66
CA GLY A 121 23.97 -2.78 3.36
C GLY A 121 24.70 -1.43 3.22
N VAL A 122 24.14 -0.46 2.49
CA VAL A 122 24.82 0.83 2.19
C VAL A 122 23.92 2.04 2.43
N THR A 123 22.62 1.96 2.11
CA THR A 123 21.73 3.12 2.15
C THR A 123 21.05 3.25 3.52
N CYS A 124 21.52 4.17 4.37
CA CYS A 124 20.85 4.45 5.64
C CYS A 124 19.53 5.22 5.42
N VAL A 125 18.39 4.60 5.72
CA VAL A 125 17.04 5.17 5.50
C VAL A 125 16.35 5.64 6.78
N GLY A 126 16.94 5.36 7.95
CA GLY A 126 16.32 5.70 9.22
C GLY A 126 17.06 5.15 10.42
N THR A 127 16.38 5.09 11.56
CA THR A 127 16.94 4.59 12.81
C THR A 127 15.90 3.79 13.58
N GLY A 128 16.32 2.75 14.30
CA GLY A 128 15.43 1.96 15.15
C GLY A 128 16.06 1.45 16.43
N VAL A 129 15.23 1.03 17.37
CA VAL A 129 15.64 0.35 18.60
C VAL A 129 15.35 -1.14 18.45
N PHE A 130 16.41 -1.94 18.55
CA PHE A 130 16.38 -3.40 18.48
C PHE A 130 16.99 -3.95 19.78
N PRO A 131 16.17 -4.18 20.83
CA PRO A 131 16.69 -4.47 22.16
C PRO A 131 17.62 -5.69 22.18
N GLU A 132 17.29 -6.74 21.43
CA GLU A 132 18.11 -7.93 21.31
C GLU A 132 19.48 -7.63 20.68
N ALA A 133 19.52 -6.88 19.57
CA ALA A 133 20.78 -6.50 18.92
C ALA A 133 21.62 -5.59 19.81
N ALA A 134 21.02 -4.56 20.42
CA ALA A 134 21.69 -3.61 21.31
C ALA A 134 22.34 -4.27 22.52
N MET A 135 21.79 -5.40 23.00
CA MET A 135 22.33 -6.16 24.12
C MET A 135 23.35 -7.23 23.71
N ALA A 136 23.31 -7.66 22.46
CA ALA A 136 23.99 -8.85 21.97
C ALA A 136 25.29 -8.56 21.21
N LEU A 137 25.37 -7.42 20.52
CA LEU A 137 26.42 -7.14 19.56
C LEU A 137 27.29 -5.98 20.03
N ASN A 138 28.58 -6.25 20.23
CA ASN A 138 29.56 -5.24 20.63
C ASN A 138 30.21 -4.57 19.43
N HIS A 139 30.91 -3.47 19.72
CA HIS A 139 31.69 -2.73 18.74
C HIS A 139 33.08 -3.32 18.50
N SER A 140 33.50 -3.39 17.24
CA SER A 140 34.90 -3.48 16.85
C SER A 140 35.19 -2.51 15.69
N CYS A 141 36.37 -1.85 15.70
CA CYS A 141 36.84 -1.09 14.54
C CYS A 141 37.35 -1.99 13.40
N MET A 142 37.37 -3.30 13.64
CA MET A 142 37.61 -4.36 12.67
C MET A 142 36.47 -5.38 12.79
N PRO A 143 35.25 -5.02 12.36
CA PRO A 143 34.06 -5.83 12.56
C PRO A 143 34.12 -7.13 11.75
N ASN A 144 33.34 -8.11 12.18
CA ASN A 144 33.17 -9.37 11.45
C ASN A 144 31.76 -9.57 10.90
N VAL A 145 30.82 -8.67 11.20
CA VAL A 145 29.49 -8.61 10.59
C VAL A 145 29.08 -7.21 10.14
N ALA A 146 28.16 -7.12 9.17
CA ALA A 146 27.54 -5.90 8.69
C ALA A 146 26.00 -5.95 8.79
N PRO A 147 25.32 -4.83 9.15
CA PRO A 147 23.88 -4.80 9.30
C PRO A 147 23.13 -4.67 7.95
N SER A 148 21.95 -5.27 7.87
CA SER A 148 20.98 -5.15 6.78
C SER A 148 19.56 -5.10 7.37
N PHE A 149 18.77 -4.11 6.98
CA PHE A 149 17.41 -3.92 7.47
C PHE A 149 16.38 -4.35 6.41
N ASP A 150 15.46 -5.23 6.81
CA ASP A 150 14.31 -5.61 5.98
C ASP A 150 13.06 -4.80 6.42
N PRO A 151 12.58 -3.84 5.59
CA PRO A 151 11.44 -3.01 5.93
C PRO A 151 10.12 -3.79 5.97
N ARG A 152 10.00 -4.93 5.27
CA ARG A 152 8.76 -5.74 5.24
C ARG A 152 8.57 -6.46 6.57
N THR A 153 9.64 -7.07 7.08
CA THR A 153 9.61 -7.80 8.35
C THR A 153 9.97 -6.94 9.56
N ARG A 154 10.43 -5.71 9.34
CA ARG A 154 11.00 -4.80 10.36
C ARG A 154 12.09 -5.48 11.19
N THR A 155 12.94 -6.26 10.52
CA THR A 155 14.04 -6.97 11.18
C THR A 155 15.38 -6.41 10.75
N LEU A 156 16.32 -6.38 11.70
CA LEU A 156 17.71 -6.04 11.47
C LEU A 156 18.53 -7.34 11.51
N ALA A 157 19.08 -7.73 10.38
CA ALA A 157 19.96 -8.87 10.23
C ALA A 157 21.42 -8.43 10.18
N PHE A 158 22.32 -9.26 10.71
CA PHE A 158 23.77 -9.04 10.67
C PHE A 158 24.41 -10.19 9.92
N HIS A 159 25.09 -9.88 8.82
CA HIS A 159 25.72 -10.85 7.94
C HIS A 159 27.22 -10.86 8.15
N ALA A 160 27.81 -12.04 8.23
CA ALA A 160 29.26 -12.21 8.32
C ALA A 160 29.95 -11.56 7.10
N ILE A 161 31.02 -10.81 7.31
CA ILE A 161 31.84 -10.25 6.22
C ILE A 161 33.19 -10.96 6.09
N VAL A 162 33.52 -11.78 7.09
CA VAL A 162 34.65 -12.70 7.15
C VAL A 162 34.16 -13.99 7.79
N ASP A 163 34.88 -15.09 7.61
CA ASP A 163 34.58 -16.32 8.34
C ASP A 163 34.78 -16.09 9.84
N ILE A 164 33.76 -16.45 10.64
CA ILE A 164 33.75 -16.28 12.10
C ILE A 164 33.95 -17.66 12.72
N PRO A 165 35.12 -17.94 13.33
CA PRO A 165 35.36 -19.21 13.98
C PRO A 165 34.40 -19.47 15.15
N GLN A 166 34.15 -20.74 15.44
CA GLN A 166 33.48 -21.15 16.66
C GLN A 166 34.22 -20.58 17.88
N GLY A 167 33.47 -19.98 18.81
CA GLY A 167 34.04 -19.36 20.01
C GLY A 167 34.43 -17.89 19.84
N SER A 168 34.38 -17.33 18.63
CA SER A 168 34.67 -15.91 18.39
C SER A 168 33.46 -15.01 18.65
N ALA A 169 33.70 -13.82 19.17
CA ALA A 169 32.66 -12.81 19.38
C ALA A 169 32.11 -12.29 18.03
N VAL A 170 30.83 -11.97 17.99
CA VAL A 170 30.17 -11.35 16.83
C VAL A 170 30.10 -9.84 17.06
N GLU A 171 30.79 -9.06 16.23
CA GLU A 171 31.04 -7.63 16.45
C GLU A 171 30.83 -6.82 15.18
N TYR A 172 30.19 -5.66 15.31
CA TYR A 172 29.93 -4.73 14.19
C TYR A 172 30.43 -3.32 14.48
N ALA A 173 30.49 -2.47 13.46
CA ALA A 173 30.92 -1.08 13.63
C ALA A 173 29.76 -0.18 14.07
N TYR A 174 29.87 0.45 15.25
CA TYR A 174 28.87 1.41 15.76
C TYR A 174 29.04 2.79 15.10
N ILE A 175 30.23 3.07 14.61
CA ILE A 175 30.67 4.34 14.05
C ILE A 175 31.30 4.11 12.68
N ASP A 176 31.46 5.18 11.92
CA ASP A 176 32.22 5.16 10.68
C ASP A 176 33.69 4.80 10.95
N LEU A 177 34.19 3.82 10.18
CA LEU A 177 35.54 3.27 10.31
C LEU A 177 36.60 4.10 9.57
N LEU A 178 36.19 5.04 8.71
CA LEU A 178 37.06 5.90 7.90
C LEU A 178 37.42 7.19 8.65
N GLN A 179 37.87 7.02 9.89
CA GLN A 179 38.28 8.12 10.77
C GLN A 179 39.56 7.73 11.51
N THR A 180 40.33 8.73 11.96
CA THR A 180 41.55 8.52 12.77
C THR A 180 41.24 7.77 14.06
N ARG A 181 42.24 7.08 14.62
CA ARG A 181 42.08 6.35 15.89
C ARG A 181 41.54 7.28 16.97
N LYS A 182 42.15 8.46 17.13
CA LYS A 182 41.77 9.46 18.13
C LYS A 182 40.31 9.89 17.97
N ARG A 183 39.83 10.11 16.74
CA ARG A 183 38.42 10.45 16.48
C ARG A 183 37.49 9.28 16.78
N ARG A 184 37.83 8.05 16.36
CA ARG A 184 37.03 6.85 16.67
C ARG A 184 36.90 6.64 18.19
N GLN A 185 38.01 6.74 18.93
CA GLN A 185 38.00 6.68 20.39
C GLN A 185 37.14 7.79 21.00
N SER A 186 37.29 9.03 20.54
CA SER A 186 36.46 10.13 21.02
C SER A 186 34.97 9.94 20.75
N LEU A 187 34.57 9.41 19.58
CA LEU A 187 33.17 9.14 19.27
C LEU A 187 32.59 8.02 20.12
N LEU A 188 33.37 6.96 20.36
CA LEU A 188 32.96 5.84 21.20
C LEU A 188 32.87 6.26 22.68
N LEU A 189 33.82 7.06 23.16
CA LEU A 189 33.79 7.59 24.52
C LEU A 189 32.63 8.57 24.72
N LYS A 190 32.39 9.47 23.76
CA LYS A 190 31.28 10.45 23.84
C LYS A 190 29.90 9.79 23.68
N GLY A 191 29.72 8.98 22.64
CA GLY A 191 28.43 8.39 22.31
C GLY A 191 28.06 7.14 23.12
N PHE A 192 29.06 6.34 23.50
CA PHE A 192 28.85 5.01 24.09
C PHE A 192 29.62 4.79 25.41
N GLY A 193 30.46 5.72 25.84
CA GLY A 193 31.13 5.71 27.14
C GLY A 193 32.21 4.66 27.33
N PHE A 194 32.87 4.22 26.26
CA PHE A 194 33.99 3.26 26.35
C PHE A 194 35.12 3.56 25.37
N ASP A 195 36.34 3.15 25.74
CA ASP A 195 37.50 3.10 24.85
C ASP A 195 37.57 1.75 24.14
N CYS A 196 37.73 1.77 22.81
CA CYS A 196 37.85 0.56 22.01
C CYS A 196 39.25 -0.04 22.12
N ILE A 197 39.32 -1.31 22.52
CA ILE A 197 40.56 -2.09 22.64
C ILE A 197 40.68 -3.18 21.57
N CYS A 198 39.97 -3.04 20.44
CA CYS A 198 40.07 -4.01 19.35
C CYS A 198 41.50 -4.04 18.76
N GLU A 199 41.80 -5.08 17.99
CA GLU A 199 43.13 -5.28 17.39
C GLU A 199 43.58 -4.05 16.59
N ARG A 200 42.71 -3.51 15.72
CA ARG A 200 43.01 -2.29 14.95
C ARG A 200 43.42 -1.12 15.84
N CYS A 201 42.62 -0.80 16.86
CA CYS A 201 42.92 0.30 17.77
C CYS A 201 44.16 0.08 18.62
N THR A 202 44.49 -1.18 18.93
CA THR A 202 45.67 -1.55 19.72
C THR A 202 46.94 -1.48 18.88
N THR A 203 46.89 -1.95 17.63
CA THR A 203 48.00 -1.87 16.68
C THR A 203 48.30 -0.41 16.33
N GLU A 204 47.29 0.36 15.94
CA GLU A 204 47.45 1.79 15.66
C GLU A 204 48.00 2.55 16.88
N ALA A 205 47.64 2.18 18.12
CA ALA A 205 48.22 2.78 19.33
C ALA A 205 49.71 2.49 19.52
N ARG A 206 50.18 1.30 19.10
CA ARG A 206 51.59 0.89 19.22
C ARG A 206 52.48 1.53 18.16
N GLU A 207 51.91 1.90 17.03
CA GLU A 207 52.60 2.53 15.90
C GLU A 207 52.71 4.06 16.03
N GLN A 208 52.06 4.66 17.04
CA GLN A 208 52.10 6.11 17.29
C GLN A 208 53.47 6.59 17.79
N ASN A 209 54.13 7.47 17.02
CA ASN A 209 55.27 8.27 17.48
C ASN A 209 54.80 9.61 18.09
N PRO A 210 55.53 10.22 19.05
CA PRO A 210 55.14 11.50 19.67
C PRO A 210 54.97 12.65 18.67
N ALA A 211 55.74 12.65 17.57
CA ALA A 211 55.61 13.64 16.50
C ALA A 211 54.31 13.50 15.67
N GLN A 212 53.65 12.33 15.71
CA GLN A 212 52.39 12.08 15.01
C GLN A 212 51.15 12.44 15.84
N GLU A 213 51.29 12.70 17.14
CA GLU A 213 50.15 13.05 18.01
C GLU A 213 49.55 14.43 17.68
N ASP A 214 50.41 15.43 17.45
CA ASP A 214 50.00 16.79 17.04
C ASP A 214 49.33 16.76 15.66
N GLU A 215 49.88 15.96 14.75
CA GLU A 215 49.37 15.72 13.40
C GLU A 215 47.99 15.04 13.41
N GLU A 216 47.78 14.01 14.24
CA GLU A 216 46.49 13.33 14.39
C GLU A 216 45.43 14.22 15.08
N GLU A 217 45.87 15.12 15.98
CA GLU A 217 44.99 16.10 16.62
C GLU A 217 44.53 17.19 15.65
N GLU A 218 45.43 17.68 14.80
CA GLU A 218 45.08 18.56 13.70
C GLU A 218 44.09 17.88 12.74
N GLU A 219 44.37 16.65 12.31
CA GLU A 219 43.47 15.85 11.46
C GLU A 219 42.08 15.70 12.08
N ALA A 220 42.00 15.34 13.36
CA ALA A 220 40.73 15.18 14.05
C ALA A 220 39.92 16.50 14.11
N ARG A 221 40.60 17.64 14.35
CA ARG A 221 39.98 18.98 14.34
C ARG A 221 39.44 19.35 12.96
N VAL A 222 40.23 19.13 11.91
CA VAL A 222 39.83 19.43 10.52
C VAL A 222 38.64 18.58 10.10
N MET A 223 38.65 17.29 10.43
CA MET A 223 37.56 16.36 10.15
C MET A 223 36.27 16.73 10.87
N GLU A 224 36.36 17.14 12.13
CA GLU A 224 35.21 17.64 12.88
C GLU A 224 34.63 18.92 12.27
N HIS A 225 35.49 19.88 11.88
CA HIS A 225 35.06 21.10 11.22
C HIS A 225 34.39 20.81 9.86
N LEU A 226 34.94 19.89 9.07
CA LEU A 226 34.36 19.46 7.80
C LEU A 226 32.95 18.91 7.99
N MET A 227 32.74 18.02 8.97
CA MET A 227 31.42 17.47 9.27
C MET A 227 30.42 18.53 9.74
N GLN A 228 30.86 19.50 10.54
CA GLN A 228 30.01 20.62 10.97
C GLN A 228 29.57 21.50 9.79
N VAL A 229 30.46 21.77 8.84
CA VAL A 229 30.14 22.55 7.64
C VAL A 229 29.10 21.80 6.80
N VAL A 230 29.31 20.52 6.53
CA VAL A 230 28.42 19.68 5.70
C VAL A 230 27.03 19.53 6.31
N ASN A 231 26.93 19.40 7.64
CA ASN A 231 25.67 19.25 8.35
C ASN A 231 24.93 20.59 8.60
N SER A 232 25.53 21.74 8.23
CA SER A 232 24.89 23.06 8.42
C SER A 232 23.96 23.41 7.25
N ASN A 233 22.72 23.82 7.54
CA ASN A 233 21.68 24.20 6.56
C ASN A 233 21.93 25.56 5.87
N GLN A 234 23.17 25.86 5.50
CA GLN A 234 23.52 27.12 4.86
C GLN A 234 23.68 26.93 3.34
N SER A 235 23.09 27.85 2.58
CA SER A 235 23.24 27.95 1.12
C SER A 235 24.70 28.09 0.66
N ASP A 236 25.62 28.39 1.58
CA ASP A 236 27.04 28.62 1.33
C ASP A 236 27.96 27.44 1.72
N ALA A 237 27.40 26.26 2.03
CA ALA A 237 28.18 25.08 2.41
C ALA A 237 29.27 24.71 1.38
N LYS A 238 29.03 24.95 0.08
CA LYS A 238 30.01 24.71 -1.00
C LYS A 238 31.22 25.63 -0.92
N GLN A 239 31.06 26.93 -0.65
CA GLN A 239 32.21 27.84 -0.53
C GLN A 239 32.99 27.56 0.76
N ARG A 240 32.30 27.20 1.84
CA ARG A 240 32.94 26.86 3.12
C ARG A 240 33.76 25.57 3.03
N VAL A 241 33.26 24.53 2.36
CA VAL A 241 34.05 23.32 2.09
C VAL A 241 35.24 23.63 1.17
N ALA A 242 35.06 24.48 0.17
CA ALA A 242 36.16 24.90 -0.71
C ALA A 242 37.23 25.73 0.03
N HIS A 243 36.83 26.60 0.97
CA HIS A 243 37.75 27.33 1.84
C HIS A 243 38.53 26.37 2.74
N LEU A 244 37.83 25.45 3.42
CA LEU A 244 38.43 24.49 4.32
C LEU A 244 39.43 23.57 3.60
N LYS A 245 39.10 23.13 2.38
CA LYS A 245 39.99 22.36 1.51
C LYS A 245 41.28 23.10 1.19
N LYS A 246 41.21 24.42 0.99
CA LYS A 246 42.36 25.26 0.69
C LYS A 246 43.20 25.57 1.94
N GLU A 247 42.54 25.79 3.07
CA GLU A 247 43.18 26.11 4.35
C GLU A 247 43.96 24.92 4.91
N HIS A 248 43.40 23.71 4.80
CA HIS A 248 44.01 22.48 5.32
C HIS A 248 44.40 21.50 4.21
N GLU A 249 44.89 22.01 3.07
CA GLU A 249 45.27 21.20 1.90
C GLU A 249 46.29 20.11 2.25
N ASP A 250 47.23 20.42 3.14
CA ASP A 250 48.28 19.50 3.59
C ASP A 250 47.71 18.28 4.32
N VAL A 251 46.69 18.50 5.17
CA VAL A 251 45.97 17.46 5.91
C VAL A 251 45.24 16.52 4.94
N PHE A 252 44.51 17.08 3.96
CA PHE A 252 43.80 16.29 2.95
C PHE A 252 44.72 15.56 1.95
N LYS A 253 45.99 15.98 1.82
CA LYS A 253 46.99 15.27 1.01
C LYS A 253 47.64 14.12 1.77
N ARG A 254 47.96 14.30 3.05
CA ARG A 254 48.66 13.29 3.87
C ARG A 254 47.74 12.20 4.41
N SER A 255 46.50 12.53 4.77
CA SER A 255 45.54 11.61 5.37
C SER A 255 44.54 11.06 4.34
N SER A 256 44.55 9.75 4.12
CA SER A 256 43.60 9.07 3.23
C SER A 256 42.16 9.21 3.70
N GLU A 257 41.97 9.16 5.00
CA GLU A 257 40.71 9.26 5.72
C GLU A 257 40.15 10.68 5.58
N ALA A 258 40.99 11.70 5.77
CA ALA A 258 40.57 13.08 5.57
C ALA A 258 40.18 13.35 4.11
N ARG A 259 40.96 12.81 3.17
CA ARG A 259 40.67 12.91 1.74
C ARG A 259 39.36 12.20 1.38
N PHE A 260 39.09 11.05 1.97
CA PHE A 260 37.85 10.31 1.76
C PHE A 260 36.63 11.11 2.24
N ALA A 261 36.69 11.65 3.45
CA ALA A 261 35.60 12.46 4.00
C ALA A 261 35.35 13.72 3.17
N LEU A 262 36.41 14.38 2.68
CA LEU A 262 36.29 15.53 1.79
C LEU A 262 35.61 15.17 0.47
N CYS A 263 36.03 14.09 -0.19
CA CYS A 263 35.39 13.65 -1.44
C CYS A 263 33.92 13.24 -1.21
N THR A 264 33.61 12.65 -0.06
CA THR A 264 32.23 12.30 0.32
C THR A 264 31.37 13.56 0.49
N ALA A 265 31.89 14.57 1.17
CA ALA A 265 31.24 15.87 1.34
C ALA A 265 31.00 16.58 -0.01
N GLU A 266 32.02 16.62 -0.88
CA GLU A 266 31.91 17.22 -2.23
C GLU A 266 30.85 16.50 -3.07
N MET A 267 30.79 15.17 -3.00
CA MET A 267 29.78 14.35 -3.69
C MET A 267 28.36 14.65 -3.19
N GLN A 268 28.15 14.75 -1.87
CA GLN A 268 26.86 15.08 -1.28
C GLN A 268 26.37 16.47 -1.70
N LEU A 269 27.26 17.47 -1.69
CA LEU A 269 26.94 18.83 -2.12
C LEU A 269 26.65 18.91 -3.62
N ALA A 270 27.40 18.20 -4.46
CA ALA A 270 27.15 18.12 -5.91
C ALA A 270 25.81 17.45 -6.21
N ARG A 271 25.46 16.38 -5.49
CA ARG A 271 24.15 15.71 -5.59
C ARG A 271 23.00 16.64 -5.25
N ALA A 272 23.12 17.42 -4.17
CA ALA A 272 22.10 18.39 -3.76
C ALA A 272 21.84 19.46 -4.84
N GLN A 273 22.86 19.78 -5.65
CA GLN A 273 22.78 20.74 -6.76
C GLN A 273 22.44 20.09 -8.11
N ARG A 274 22.21 18.76 -8.15
CA ARG A 274 22.03 17.97 -9.39
C ARG A 274 23.22 18.08 -10.37
N ASP A 275 24.42 18.33 -9.86
CA ASP A 275 25.66 18.44 -10.63
C ASP A 275 26.33 17.07 -10.75
N TRP A 276 25.77 16.23 -11.64
CA TRP A 276 26.17 14.82 -11.80
C TRP A 276 27.62 14.64 -12.25
N THR A 277 28.20 15.60 -12.96
CA THR A 277 29.60 15.57 -13.40
C THR A 277 30.55 15.56 -12.20
N ASN A 278 30.28 16.43 -11.21
CA ASN A 278 31.08 16.48 -9.98
C ASN A 278 30.76 15.32 -9.02
N VAL A 279 29.55 14.77 -9.06
CA VAL A 279 29.22 13.51 -8.35
C VAL A 279 30.08 12.36 -8.86
N ILE A 280 30.16 12.17 -10.18
CA ILE A 280 30.97 11.11 -10.80
C ILE A 280 32.45 11.29 -10.47
N LYS A 281 32.98 12.52 -10.62
CA LYS A 281 34.37 12.83 -10.30
C LYS A 281 34.73 12.54 -8.84
N ALA A 282 33.84 12.88 -7.90
CA ALA A 282 34.04 12.59 -6.49
C ALA A 282 33.96 11.08 -6.21
N ALA A 283 33.05 10.36 -6.86
CA ALA A 283 32.93 8.91 -6.76
C ALA A 283 34.18 8.18 -7.27
N ASP A 284 34.76 8.59 -8.40
CA ASP A 284 36.00 8.03 -8.93
C ASP A 284 37.18 8.23 -7.96
N MET A 285 37.27 9.42 -7.35
CA MET A 285 38.27 9.71 -6.33
C MET A 285 38.10 8.84 -5.08
N LEU A 286 36.86 8.63 -4.62
CA LEU A 286 36.55 7.73 -3.50
C LEU A 286 36.96 6.29 -3.81
N LEU A 287 36.70 5.80 -5.02
CA LEU A 287 37.11 4.47 -5.47
C LEU A 287 38.63 4.29 -5.45
N ALA A 288 39.37 5.32 -5.91
CA ALA A 288 40.82 5.33 -5.93
C ALA A 288 41.45 5.41 -4.52
N ILE A 289 40.77 6.06 -3.57
CA ILE A 289 41.20 6.09 -2.15
C ILE A 289 40.95 4.72 -1.52
N TRP A 290 39.76 4.16 -1.71
CA TRP A 290 39.36 2.85 -1.17
C TRP A 290 40.31 1.72 -1.60
N THR A 291 40.70 1.70 -2.88
CA THR A 291 41.65 0.73 -3.43
C THR A 291 43.08 0.89 -2.91
N ARG A 292 43.46 2.07 -2.40
CA ARG A 292 44.77 2.30 -1.77
C ARG A 292 44.78 1.97 -0.28
N CYS A 293 43.69 2.20 0.45
CA CYS A 293 43.58 1.89 1.88
C CYS A 293 43.43 0.38 2.14
N ALA A 294 42.78 -0.35 1.23
CA ALA A 294 42.72 -1.81 1.27
C ALA A 294 43.99 -2.41 0.65
N GLY A 295 45.08 -2.45 1.42
CA GLY A 295 46.29 -3.18 1.06
C GLY A 295 46.04 -4.69 1.02
N MET A 296 45.44 -5.19 -0.07
CA MET A 296 45.50 -6.55 -0.61
C MET A 296 44.51 -6.65 -1.79
N LEU A 297 44.97 -6.27 -2.98
CA LEU A 297 44.20 -6.34 -4.23
C LEU A 297 43.61 -7.74 -4.48
N GLU A 298 44.26 -8.81 -4.00
CA GLU A 298 43.80 -10.19 -4.17
C GLU A 298 42.80 -10.68 -3.10
N LYS A 299 42.86 -10.18 -1.85
CA LYS A 299 41.82 -10.51 -0.84
C LYS A 299 40.55 -9.69 -1.04
N ALA A 300 40.65 -8.45 -1.50
CA ALA A 300 39.47 -7.67 -1.89
C ALA A 300 38.76 -8.30 -3.09
N LYS A 301 39.51 -8.81 -4.08
CA LYS A 301 38.96 -9.62 -5.17
C LYS A 301 38.34 -10.91 -4.65
N ALA A 302 39.00 -11.65 -3.75
CA ALA A 302 38.46 -12.90 -3.19
C ALA A 302 37.20 -12.67 -2.34
N SER A 303 37.15 -11.64 -1.49
CA SER A 303 35.95 -11.28 -0.72
C SER A 303 34.84 -10.73 -1.62
N ALA A 304 35.15 -9.95 -2.67
CA ALA A 304 34.17 -9.55 -3.67
C ALA A 304 33.64 -10.75 -4.47
N GLN A 305 34.48 -11.75 -4.77
CA GLN A 305 34.10 -13.00 -5.42
C GLN A 305 33.23 -13.87 -4.49
N THR A 306 33.56 -13.93 -3.20
CA THR A 306 32.81 -14.66 -2.17
C THR A 306 31.45 -14.00 -1.95
N VAL A 307 31.41 -12.67 -1.80
CA VAL A 307 30.17 -11.88 -1.74
C VAL A 307 29.36 -12.01 -3.04
N SER A 308 30.00 -12.09 -4.21
CA SER A 308 29.34 -12.39 -5.50
C SER A 308 28.75 -13.80 -5.55
N ASN A 309 29.44 -14.81 -5.01
CA ASN A 309 28.93 -16.17 -4.90
C ASN A 309 27.77 -16.29 -3.91
N ILE A 310 27.82 -15.59 -2.78
CA ILE A 310 26.73 -15.55 -1.80
C ILE A 310 25.52 -14.78 -2.36
N ARG A 311 25.74 -13.70 -3.11
CA ARG A 311 24.71 -12.97 -3.86
C ARG A 311 24.05 -13.85 -4.94
N ARG A 312 24.81 -14.74 -5.59
CA ARG A 312 24.31 -15.75 -6.55
C ARG A 312 23.49 -16.86 -5.87
N ILE A 313 23.83 -17.21 -4.63
CA ILE A 313 23.11 -18.20 -3.82
C ILE A 313 21.83 -17.60 -3.22
N CYS A 314 21.80 -16.29 -2.93
CA CYS A 314 20.70 -15.62 -2.22
C CYS A 314 19.76 -14.76 -3.09
N GLY A 315 20.03 -14.57 -4.40
CA GLY A 315 19.03 -14.08 -5.36
C GLY A 315 18.63 -12.60 -5.30
N TYR A 316 19.54 -11.69 -4.93
CA TYR A 316 19.29 -10.23 -4.99
C TYR A 316 20.02 -9.56 -6.16
N SER A 317 19.32 -8.67 -6.88
CA SER A 317 19.84 -7.85 -7.97
C SER A 317 19.58 -6.36 -7.73
N HIS A 318 20.64 -5.57 -7.52
CA HIS A 318 20.67 -4.12 -7.76
C HIS A 318 22.08 -3.73 -8.28
N PRO A 319 22.22 -2.58 -8.98
CA PRO A 319 23.21 -2.39 -10.02
C PRO A 319 24.56 -1.91 -9.45
N GLU A 320 25.48 -2.85 -9.19
CA GLU A 320 26.91 -2.53 -9.12
C GLU A 320 27.57 -2.76 -10.48
N THR A 321 28.51 -1.88 -10.81
CA THR A 321 29.42 -1.89 -11.97
C THR A 321 29.83 -3.32 -12.31
N VAL A 322 29.16 -3.88 -13.32
CA VAL A 322 29.46 -5.20 -13.87
C VAL A 322 30.85 -5.10 -14.49
N ILE A 323 31.85 -5.78 -13.91
CA ILE A 323 33.08 -6.10 -14.63
C ILE A 323 32.72 -7.24 -15.59
N GLY A 324 32.17 -6.85 -16.73
CA GLY A 324 31.58 -7.66 -17.79
C GLY A 324 30.80 -6.75 -18.74
N PRO A 325 30.34 -7.23 -19.91
CA PRO A 325 29.55 -6.40 -20.82
C PRO A 325 28.24 -5.97 -20.13
N TYR A 326 28.13 -4.67 -19.84
CA TYR A 326 26.93 -4.04 -19.30
C TYR A 326 26.01 -3.62 -20.45
N TYR A 327 24.75 -4.03 -20.39
CA TYR A 327 23.74 -3.69 -21.37
C TYR A 327 22.72 -2.72 -20.76
N LYS A 328 22.41 -1.66 -21.48
CA LYS A 328 21.37 -0.69 -21.12
C LYS A 328 20.33 -0.59 -22.23
N PRO A 329 19.05 -0.34 -21.92
CA PRO A 329 18.08 0.05 -22.93
C PRO A 329 18.49 1.38 -23.55
N VAL A 330 18.36 1.48 -24.87
CA VAL A 330 18.61 2.70 -25.64
C VAL A 330 17.47 2.87 -26.64
N LEU A 331 16.97 4.10 -26.78
CA LEU A 331 15.96 4.39 -27.80
C LEU A 331 16.59 4.28 -29.18
N LEU A 332 15.90 3.58 -30.08
CA LEU A 332 16.40 3.30 -31.42
C LEU A 332 16.64 4.60 -32.24
N ASN A 333 15.82 5.62 -32.03
CA ASN A 333 15.98 6.95 -32.64
C ASN A 333 17.33 7.62 -32.28
N ASP A 334 17.87 7.35 -31.09
CA ASP A 334 19.11 7.98 -30.63
C ASP A 334 20.36 7.33 -31.26
N VAL A 335 20.19 6.14 -31.85
CA VAL A 335 21.30 5.34 -32.41
C VAL A 335 21.28 5.34 -33.94
N LEU A 336 20.10 5.32 -34.55
CA LEU A 336 19.96 5.32 -36.02
C LEU A 336 20.61 6.56 -36.65
N GLY A 337 21.44 6.34 -37.68
CA GLY A 337 22.12 7.42 -38.40
C GLY A 337 23.33 8.04 -37.66
N THR A 338 23.67 7.55 -36.46
CA THR A 338 24.87 7.94 -35.72
C THR A 338 26.02 6.94 -35.96
N SER A 339 27.21 7.22 -35.39
CA SER A 339 28.37 6.33 -35.40
C SER A 339 28.10 4.94 -34.77
N GLY A 340 27.02 4.80 -34.00
CA GLY A 340 26.55 3.55 -33.39
C GLY A 340 25.86 2.58 -34.35
N SER A 341 25.58 2.99 -35.59
CA SER A 341 24.96 2.14 -36.62
C SER A 341 25.78 2.14 -37.91
N THR A 342 25.70 1.05 -38.68
CA THR A 342 26.30 0.95 -40.02
C THR A 342 25.29 0.44 -41.02
N VAL A 343 25.23 1.09 -42.19
CA VAL A 343 24.43 0.60 -43.31
C VAL A 343 25.08 -0.67 -43.86
N VAL A 344 24.30 -1.73 -44.00
CA VAL A 344 24.75 -2.99 -44.61
C VAL A 344 24.68 -2.83 -46.13
N PRO A 345 25.79 -2.97 -46.88
CA PRO A 345 25.79 -2.87 -48.33
C PRO A 345 24.96 -3.99 -48.98
N GLU A 346 24.19 -3.62 -50.01
CA GLU A 346 23.31 -4.50 -50.79
C GLU A 346 24.06 -5.67 -51.49
N THR A 347 25.39 -5.59 -51.59
CA THR A 347 26.27 -6.54 -52.28
C THR A 347 26.72 -7.75 -51.45
N THR A 348 26.09 -8.01 -50.31
CA THR A 348 26.40 -9.18 -49.46
C THR A 348 25.35 -10.27 -49.67
N PRO A 349 25.48 -11.17 -50.67
CA PRO A 349 24.58 -12.31 -50.79
C PRO A 349 24.87 -13.38 -49.72
N PRO A 350 23.84 -13.99 -49.11
CA PRO A 350 22.41 -13.74 -49.30
C PRO A 350 21.92 -12.43 -48.65
N GLN A 351 20.87 -11.83 -49.23
CA GLN A 351 20.23 -10.58 -48.78
C GLN A 351 20.04 -10.58 -47.26
N VAL A 352 20.67 -9.60 -46.59
CA VAL A 352 20.69 -9.53 -45.13
C VAL A 352 19.39 -8.91 -44.62
N ASP A 353 18.51 -9.73 -44.04
CA ASP A 353 17.28 -9.27 -43.42
C ASP A 353 17.49 -8.58 -42.05
N GLY A 354 16.57 -7.65 -41.73
CA GLY A 354 16.46 -7.01 -40.42
C GLY A 354 15.02 -7.02 -39.92
N TYR A 355 14.70 -6.28 -38.86
CA TYR A 355 13.31 -6.10 -38.41
C TYR A 355 12.81 -4.70 -38.77
N ARG A 356 11.66 -4.62 -39.46
CA ARG A 356 11.06 -3.35 -39.89
C ARG A 356 10.42 -2.61 -38.71
N VAL A 357 10.73 -1.32 -38.60
CA VAL A 357 10.23 -0.39 -37.57
C VAL A 357 9.77 0.94 -38.19
N LEU A 358 8.95 1.68 -37.44
CA LEU A 358 8.51 3.03 -37.80
C LEU A 358 9.25 4.08 -36.98
N ARG A 359 9.73 5.14 -37.63
CA ARG A 359 10.40 6.26 -36.96
C ARG A 359 9.35 7.18 -36.32
N ARG A 360 9.48 7.45 -35.02
CA ARG A 360 8.60 8.38 -34.25
C ARG A 360 9.41 9.53 -33.69
N HIS A 361 9.05 10.77 -33.96
CA HIS A 361 9.76 11.94 -33.42
C HIS A 361 9.23 12.35 -32.02
N GLY A 362 10.13 12.70 -31.09
CA GLY A 362 9.77 13.26 -29.78
C GLY A 362 9.36 12.26 -28.70
N ALA A 363 9.51 10.95 -28.93
CA ALA A 363 9.25 9.94 -27.91
C ALA A 363 10.32 9.96 -26.81
N THR A 364 9.91 9.90 -25.54
CA THR A 364 10.80 9.79 -24.37
C THR A 364 10.28 8.68 -23.46
N LEU A 365 11.20 8.00 -22.78
CA LEU A 365 10.89 6.93 -21.84
C LEU A 365 10.88 7.51 -20.41
N SER A 366 9.88 7.17 -19.59
CA SER A 366 9.83 7.56 -18.17
C SER A 366 10.92 6.85 -17.36
N ASP A 367 11.27 7.43 -16.20
CA ASP A 367 12.26 6.83 -15.28
C ASP A 367 11.85 5.41 -14.85
N ASP A 368 10.56 5.19 -14.58
CA ASP A 368 10.02 3.88 -14.17
C ASP A 368 10.11 2.83 -15.29
N ALA A 369 9.76 3.22 -16.52
CA ALA A 369 9.86 2.32 -17.67
C ALA A 369 11.33 2.03 -18.01
N PHE A 370 12.20 3.04 -17.91
CA PHE A 370 13.64 2.88 -18.09
C PHE A 370 14.24 1.91 -17.06
N ALA A 371 13.86 2.04 -15.78
CA ALA A 371 14.28 1.11 -14.73
C ALA A 371 13.80 -0.33 -15.02
N THR A 372 12.55 -0.49 -15.43
CA THR A 372 11.99 -1.81 -15.78
C THR A 372 12.78 -2.46 -16.92
N TYR A 373 13.00 -1.74 -18.03
CA TYR A 373 13.75 -2.28 -19.16
C TYR A 373 15.23 -2.49 -18.87
N MET A 374 15.80 -1.78 -17.89
CA MET A 374 17.16 -2.04 -17.41
C MET A 374 17.26 -3.46 -16.82
N ASP A 375 16.33 -3.79 -15.92
CA ASP A 375 16.25 -5.13 -15.30
C ASP A 375 15.99 -6.21 -16.34
N THR A 376 15.05 -5.96 -17.27
CA THR A 376 14.77 -6.89 -18.38
C THR A 376 16.01 -7.11 -19.26
N CYS A 377 16.71 -6.05 -19.68
CA CYS A 377 17.90 -6.16 -20.53
C CYS A 377 19.03 -6.94 -19.84
N ALA A 378 19.23 -6.72 -18.54
CA ALA A 378 20.19 -7.48 -17.76
C ALA A 378 19.85 -8.97 -17.78
N LEU A 379 18.59 -9.34 -17.56
CA LEU A 379 18.17 -10.74 -17.57
C LEU A 379 18.23 -11.37 -18.97
N ILE A 380 17.84 -10.64 -20.02
CA ILE A 380 17.99 -11.07 -21.42
C ILE A 380 19.46 -11.38 -21.72
N SER A 381 20.40 -10.52 -21.29
CA SER A 381 21.83 -10.75 -21.56
C SER A 381 22.34 -12.08 -20.99
N THR A 382 21.78 -12.54 -19.87
CA THR A 382 22.16 -13.81 -19.24
C THR A 382 21.46 -15.04 -19.83
N THR A 383 20.31 -14.84 -20.47
CA THR A 383 19.46 -15.91 -21.02
C THR A 383 19.39 -15.90 -22.55
N LEU A 384 20.11 -14.99 -23.22
CA LEU A 384 20.01 -14.75 -24.66
C LEU A 384 20.20 -16.02 -25.48
N GLY A 385 21.20 -16.84 -25.14
CA GLY A 385 21.43 -18.11 -25.85
C GLY A 385 20.21 -19.03 -25.82
N MET A 386 19.47 -19.02 -24.71
CA MET A 386 18.26 -19.83 -24.52
C MET A 386 17.11 -19.29 -25.37
N ILE A 387 16.90 -17.97 -25.36
CA ILE A 387 15.90 -17.29 -26.18
C ILE A 387 16.12 -17.59 -27.67
N LEU A 388 17.36 -17.46 -28.15
CA LEU A 388 17.72 -17.72 -29.55
C LEU A 388 17.58 -19.19 -29.91
N ASP A 389 18.01 -20.10 -29.04
CA ASP A 389 17.87 -21.54 -29.25
C ASP A 389 16.41 -21.97 -29.31
N THR A 390 15.52 -21.37 -28.50
CA THR A 390 14.08 -21.66 -28.53
C THR A 390 13.44 -21.15 -29.82
N CYS A 391 13.81 -19.96 -30.29
CA CYS A 391 13.40 -19.49 -31.62
C CYS A 391 13.84 -20.46 -32.73
N ASP A 392 15.10 -20.89 -32.73
CA ASP A 392 15.67 -21.75 -33.78
C ASP A 392 15.14 -23.18 -33.75
N ASN A 393 15.22 -23.85 -32.61
CA ASN A 393 15.03 -25.30 -32.51
C ASN A 393 13.59 -25.69 -32.18
N ASP A 394 12.90 -24.89 -31.36
CA ASP A 394 11.59 -25.26 -30.81
C ASP A 394 10.43 -24.60 -31.58
N LEU A 395 10.61 -23.37 -32.06
CA LEU A 395 9.56 -22.57 -32.72
C LEU A 395 9.68 -22.52 -34.25
N GLY A 396 10.80 -22.96 -34.82
CA GLY A 396 11.03 -23.08 -36.27
C GLY A 396 11.41 -21.78 -36.98
N TYR A 397 11.93 -20.79 -36.26
CA TYR A 397 12.51 -19.57 -36.84
C TYR A 397 13.98 -19.77 -37.21
N SER A 398 14.54 -18.90 -38.06
CA SER A 398 15.97 -18.88 -38.36
C SER A 398 16.52 -17.52 -37.93
N VAL A 399 16.97 -17.38 -36.69
CA VAL A 399 17.25 -16.05 -36.10
C VAL A 399 18.71 -15.58 -36.21
N THR A 400 18.90 -14.26 -36.22
CA THR A 400 20.26 -13.67 -36.18
C THR A 400 20.89 -13.79 -34.80
N ARG A 401 22.22 -14.01 -34.76
CA ARG A 401 23.00 -14.17 -33.52
C ARG A 401 24.12 -13.14 -33.34
N ASP A 402 24.44 -12.39 -34.39
CA ASP A 402 25.59 -11.47 -34.47
C ASP A 402 25.27 -10.06 -33.95
N GLY A 403 24.11 -9.50 -34.30
CA GLY A 403 23.70 -8.17 -33.86
C GLY A 403 22.30 -7.79 -34.33
N LEU A 404 21.79 -6.68 -33.79
CA LEU A 404 20.45 -6.20 -34.13
C LEU A 404 20.47 -5.50 -35.49
N ARG A 405 19.65 -6.01 -36.42
CA ARG A 405 19.46 -5.45 -37.76
C ARG A 405 18.08 -4.82 -37.83
N ILE A 406 18.01 -3.56 -38.25
CA ILE A 406 16.80 -2.76 -38.28
C ILE A 406 16.59 -2.19 -39.68
N VAL A 407 15.34 -2.19 -40.12
CA VAL A 407 14.90 -1.48 -41.33
C VAL A 407 13.90 -0.41 -40.92
N VAL A 408 14.14 0.83 -41.32
CA VAL A 408 13.20 1.92 -41.06
C VAL A 408 12.28 2.05 -42.25
N ASP A 409 10.98 2.01 -42.01
CA ASP A 409 9.98 2.05 -43.07
C ASP A 409 10.13 3.30 -43.96
N GLY A 410 10.19 3.10 -45.27
CA GLY A 410 10.33 4.16 -46.28
C GLY A 410 11.74 4.73 -46.47
N GLU A 411 12.76 4.29 -45.73
CA GLU A 411 14.13 4.78 -45.85
C GLU A 411 14.95 3.94 -46.85
N LYS A 412 15.23 4.49 -48.04
CA LYS A 412 16.03 3.85 -49.10
C LYS A 412 17.37 4.56 -49.29
N THR A 413 18.42 3.81 -49.64
CA THR A 413 19.72 4.40 -50.00
C THR A 413 19.63 5.08 -51.38
N SER A 414 20.41 6.15 -51.60
CA SER A 414 20.40 6.89 -52.86
C SER A 414 20.70 5.99 -54.05
N GLY A 415 19.69 5.73 -54.89
CA GLY A 415 19.80 4.90 -56.08
C GLY A 415 19.40 3.42 -55.89
N SER A 416 18.94 3.00 -54.70
CA SER A 416 18.42 1.65 -54.48
C SER A 416 16.88 1.63 -54.48
N THR A 417 16.31 0.56 -55.01
CA THR A 417 14.87 0.26 -54.94
C THR A 417 14.49 -0.49 -53.66
N SER A 418 15.47 -1.01 -52.91
CA SER A 418 15.30 -1.79 -51.68
C SER A 418 15.47 -0.95 -50.41
N ASP A 419 14.96 -1.46 -49.29
CA ASP A 419 14.98 -0.76 -48.01
C ASP A 419 16.38 -0.80 -47.35
N THR A 420 16.73 0.28 -46.65
CA THR A 420 18.04 0.39 -45.99
C THR A 420 18.09 -0.46 -44.73
N VAL A 421 19.05 -1.38 -44.66
CA VAL A 421 19.29 -2.22 -43.48
C VAL A 421 20.41 -1.62 -42.64
N TYR A 422 20.10 -1.30 -41.38
CA TYR A 422 21.05 -0.81 -40.38
C TYR A 422 21.46 -1.93 -39.44
N LEU A 423 22.76 -2.19 -39.33
CA LEU A 423 23.33 -3.01 -38.27
C LEU A 423 23.70 -2.10 -37.08
N ILE A 424 23.10 -2.37 -35.92
CA ILE A 424 23.37 -1.65 -34.69
C ILE A 424 24.57 -2.31 -34.00
N LYS A 425 25.66 -1.54 -33.81
CA LYS A 425 26.90 -2.06 -33.23
C LYS A 425 26.74 -2.27 -31.72
N ASN A 426 27.36 -3.33 -31.20
CA ASN A 426 27.40 -3.64 -29.76
C ASN A 426 26.01 -3.78 -29.10
N ALA A 427 24.99 -4.21 -29.85
CA ALA A 427 23.64 -4.45 -29.36
C ALA A 427 23.30 -5.95 -29.36
N LEU A 428 22.50 -6.39 -28.39
CA LEU A 428 21.87 -7.71 -28.39
C LEU A 428 20.92 -7.80 -29.61
N PRO A 429 20.77 -8.97 -30.26
CA PRO A 429 19.88 -9.14 -31.42
C PRO A 429 18.38 -9.13 -31.07
N VAL A 430 17.98 -8.46 -29.99
CA VAL A 430 16.61 -8.42 -29.47
C VAL A 430 16.10 -6.98 -29.55
N LEU A 431 15.00 -6.77 -30.27
CA LEU A 431 14.26 -5.52 -30.31
C LEU A 431 13.19 -5.50 -29.22
N VAL A 432 13.14 -4.43 -28.44
CA VAL A 432 12.09 -4.18 -27.42
C VAL A 432 11.03 -3.26 -28.02
N MET A 433 9.76 -3.70 -27.98
CA MET A 433 8.62 -2.95 -28.49
C MET A 433 7.54 -2.81 -27.40
N PRO A 434 7.51 -1.69 -26.66
CA PRO A 434 6.49 -1.43 -25.66
C PRO A 434 5.07 -1.51 -26.23
N PHE A 435 4.10 -1.98 -25.44
CA PHE A 435 2.69 -1.98 -25.89
C PHE A 435 2.11 -0.56 -26.04
N TRP A 436 2.57 0.36 -25.20
CA TRP A 436 2.39 1.82 -25.27
C TRP A 436 3.65 2.51 -24.71
N ASP A 437 3.77 3.83 -24.89
CA ASP A 437 5.04 4.57 -24.77
C ASP A 437 5.81 4.37 -23.44
N ASN A 438 5.13 4.07 -22.32
CA ASN A 438 5.76 3.81 -21.01
C ASN A 438 5.25 2.50 -20.38
N ALA A 439 4.84 1.53 -21.19
CA ALA A 439 4.46 0.23 -20.67
C ALA A 439 5.65 -0.45 -20.01
N SER A 440 5.47 -1.04 -18.83
CA SER A 440 6.44 -1.96 -18.21
C SER A 440 6.48 -3.32 -18.93
N ILE A 441 5.45 -3.60 -19.73
CA ILE A 441 5.32 -4.78 -20.57
C ILE A 441 5.60 -4.43 -22.04
N ALA A 442 6.30 -5.33 -22.71
CA ALA A 442 6.66 -5.20 -24.11
C ALA A 442 6.49 -6.53 -24.86
N ARG A 443 6.43 -6.40 -26.17
CA ARG A 443 6.69 -7.51 -27.10
C ARG A 443 8.12 -7.39 -27.61
N TYR A 444 8.71 -8.53 -27.96
CA TYR A 444 10.10 -8.61 -28.36
C TYR A 444 10.19 -9.29 -29.73
N ALA A 445 11.15 -8.86 -30.53
CA ALA A 445 11.46 -9.49 -31.81
C ALA A 445 12.94 -9.79 -31.92
N VAL A 446 13.26 -10.96 -32.49
CA VAL A 446 14.59 -11.25 -33.02
C VAL A 446 14.47 -11.36 -34.55
N PRO A 447 15.22 -10.56 -35.33
CA PRO A 447 15.22 -10.64 -36.78
C PRO A 447 15.61 -12.04 -37.27
N GLY A 448 14.96 -12.51 -38.33
CA GLY A 448 15.36 -13.72 -39.03
C GLY A 448 16.42 -13.48 -40.11
N THR A 449 17.08 -14.53 -40.55
CA THR A 449 17.98 -14.52 -41.72
C THR A 449 17.26 -14.82 -43.04
N ASP A 450 15.95 -15.05 -43.00
CA ASP A 450 15.14 -15.55 -44.12
C ASP A 450 13.83 -14.75 -44.33
N GLY A 451 13.83 -13.48 -43.93
CA GLY A 451 12.71 -12.55 -44.08
C GLY A 451 11.67 -12.59 -42.96
N SER A 452 11.61 -13.65 -42.15
CA SER A 452 10.73 -13.75 -40.99
C SER A 452 11.37 -13.14 -39.72
N ALA A 453 10.68 -13.20 -38.59
CA ALA A 453 11.22 -12.78 -37.29
C ALA A 453 10.55 -13.55 -36.16
N CYS A 454 11.31 -13.97 -35.15
CA CYS A 454 10.76 -14.61 -33.96
C CYS A 454 10.15 -13.54 -33.06
N LEU A 455 8.82 -13.54 -32.92
CA LEU A 455 8.09 -12.66 -31.99
C LEU A 455 7.77 -13.41 -30.71
N PHE A 456 8.01 -12.77 -29.57
CA PHE A 456 7.75 -13.36 -28.27
C PHE A 456 7.45 -12.29 -27.22
N ARG A 457 6.94 -12.74 -26.09
CA ARG A 457 6.69 -11.94 -24.89
C ARG A 457 7.52 -12.50 -23.75
N LEU A 458 8.02 -11.63 -22.89
CA LEU A 458 8.78 -12.02 -21.70
C LEU A 458 7.95 -11.69 -20.46
N THR A 459 7.79 -12.65 -19.56
CA THR A 459 6.99 -12.52 -18.33
C THR A 459 7.71 -13.07 -17.08
N GLY A 460 7.03 -13.03 -15.94
CA GLY A 460 7.59 -13.44 -14.65
C GLY A 460 8.73 -12.51 -14.23
N LYS A 461 9.91 -13.07 -13.95
CA LYS A 461 11.08 -12.30 -13.51
C LYS A 461 11.59 -11.24 -14.50
N TYR A 462 11.16 -11.29 -15.77
CA TYR A 462 11.47 -10.22 -16.74
C TYR A 462 10.68 -8.93 -16.51
N ILE A 463 9.47 -9.02 -15.94
CA ILE A 463 8.57 -7.88 -15.69
C ILE A 463 8.70 -7.43 -14.23
N ASP A 464 8.81 -8.37 -13.30
CA ASP A 464 8.96 -8.08 -11.88
C ASP A 464 10.09 -8.94 -11.28
N SER A 465 11.24 -8.30 -11.11
CA SER A 465 12.43 -8.91 -10.52
C SER A 465 12.25 -9.24 -9.02
N THR A 466 11.23 -8.70 -8.36
CA THR A 466 10.96 -8.88 -6.92
C THR A 466 10.17 -10.15 -6.59
N LEU A 467 9.65 -10.85 -7.60
CA LEU A 467 8.91 -12.10 -7.45
C LEU A 467 9.81 -13.20 -6.86
N THR A 468 9.59 -13.51 -5.57
CA THR A 468 10.35 -14.52 -4.82
C THR A 468 10.17 -15.94 -5.37
N ASP A 469 8.93 -16.31 -5.73
CA ASP A 469 8.58 -17.62 -6.33
C ASP A 469 8.50 -17.58 -7.87
N GLY A 470 8.81 -16.44 -8.50
CA GLY A 470 8.75 -16.28 -9.95
C GLY A 470 10.00 -16.83 -10.66
N PHE A 471 9.83 -17.25 -11.92
CA PHE A 471 10.91 -17.60 -12.83
C PHE A 471 10.77 -16.84 -14.17
N PRO A 472 11.84 -16.68 -14.97
CA PRO A 472 11.78 -15.91 -16.21
C PRO A 472 11.23 -16.76 -17.35
N VAL A 473 10.13 -16.29 -17.94
CA VAL A 473 9.38 -17.04 -18.96
C VAL A 473 9.33 -16.29 -20.28
N MET A 474 9.47 -17.04 -21.36
CA MET A 474 9.25 -16.60 -22.73
C MET A 474 7.97 -17.25 -23.26
N LEU A 475 7.05 -16.44 -23.77
CA LEU A 475 5.85 -16.89 -24.47
C LEU A 475 5.99 -16.60 -25.96
N ALA A 476 5.69 -17.60 -26.80
CA ALA A 476 5.77 -17.45 -28.25
C ALA A 476 4.82 -18.41 -28.97
N VAL A 477 4.70 -18.23 -30.28
CA VAL A 477 3.89 -19.08 -31.17
C VAL A 477 4.80 -19.67 -32.25
N ASN A 478 4.52 -20.90 -32.68
CA ASN A 478 5.25 -21.55 -33.76
C ASN A 478 5.19 -20.73 -35.05
N ARG A 479 6.31 -20.68 -35.78
CA ARG A 479 6.40 -19.95 -37.04
C ARG A 479 5.31 -20.33 -38.03
N SER A 480 5.14 -21.62 -38.29
CA SER A 480 4.18 -22.12 -39.29
C SER A 480 2.76 -21.63 -39.02
N VAL A 481 2.34 -21.65 -37.75
CA VAL A 481 1.02 -21.21 -37.29
C VAL A 481 0.84 -19.70 -37.48
N ARG A 482 1.81 -18.91 -36.99
CA ARG A 482 1.74 -17.45 -37.13
C ARG A 482 1.68 -17.05 -38.60
N GLU A 483 2.54 -17.64 -39.44
CA GLU A 483 2.61 -17.28 -40.85
C GLU A 483 1.36 -17.69 -41.62
N SER A 484 0.85 -18.91 -41.41
CA SER A 484 -0.34 -19.41 -42.11
C SER A 484 -1.59 -18.61 -41.75
N LEU A 485 -1.81 -18.34 -40.46
CA LEU A 485 -3.00 -17.62 -40.00
C LEU A 485 -2.97 -16.15 -40.39
N THR A 486 -1.79 -15.52 -40.37
CA THR A 486 -1.64 -14.14 -40.85
C THR A 486 -2.02 -14.05 -42.34
N GLN A 487 -1.55 -14.99 -43.16
CA GLN A 487 -1.90 -15.04 -44.59
C GLN A 487 -3.37 -15.37 -44.80
N GLU A 488 -3.96 -16.28 -44.02
CA GLU A 488 -5.37 -16.65 -44.09
C GLU A 488 -6.28 -15.46 -43.76
N TRP A 489 -6.05 -14.78 -42.62
CA TRP A 489 -6.89 -13.67 -42.18
C TRP A 489 -6.77 -12.44 -43.09
N LEU A 490 -5.61 -12.20 -43.69
CA LEU A 490 -5.43 -11.17 -44.71
C LEU A 490 -5.85 -11.62 -46.12
N GLN A 491 -6.26 -12.88 -46.29
CA GLN A 491 -6.56 -13.49 -47.60
C GLN A 491 -5.40 -13.34 -48.61
N ALA A 492 -4.17 -13.40 -48.11
CA ALA A 492 -2.93 -13.09 -48.82
C ALA A 492 -2.05 -14.32 -49.03
N SER A 493 -2.57 -15.33 -49.74
CA SER A 493 -1.88 -16.61 -49.97
C SER A 493 -0.55 -16.51 -50.74
N ASN A 494 -0.33 -15.41 -51.46
CA ASN A 494 0.89 -15.10 -52.21
C ASN A 494 1.81 -14.09 -51.51
N GLY A 495 1.48 -13.65 -50.29
CA GLY A 495 2.29 -12.69 -49.54
C GLY A 495 3.64 -13.25 -49.14
N LYS A 496 4.69 -12.41 -49.15
CA LYS A 496 6.07 -12.79 -48.82
C LYS A 496 6.54 -12.11 -47.55
N TRP A 497 7.15 -12.87 -46.64
CA TRP A 497 7.79 -12.32 -45.45
C TRP A 497 9.10 -11.63 -45.82
N ARG A 498 9.23 -10.35 -45.45
CA ARG A 498 10.46 -9.58 -45.58
C ARG A 498 10.61 -8.68 -44.37
N HIS A 499 11.82 -8.64 -43.83
CA HIS A 499 12.17 -7.84 -42.67
C HIS A 499 11.23 -8.02 -41.45
N GLY A 500 10.75 -9.24 -41.23
CA GLY A 500 9.84 -9.61 -40.14
C GLY A 500 8.37 -9.25 -40.36
N TRP A 501 8.01 -8.65 -41.50
CA TRP A 501 6.64 -8.25 -41.85
C TRP A 501 6.15 -9.01 -43.09
N LEU A 502 4.84 -9.22 -43.19
CA LEU A 502 4.23 -9.84 -44.37
C LEU A 502 3.95 -8.78 -45.44
N HIS A 503 4.58 -8.88 -46.59
CA HIS A 503 4.31 -8.01 -47.72
C HIS A 503 3.27 -8.63 -48.66
N VAL A 504 2.19 -7.89 -48.92
CA VAL A 504 1.07 -8.32 -49.74
C VAL A 504 0.92 -7.39 -50.95
N GLY A 505 0.95 -7.94 -52.16
CA GLY A 505 0.83 -7.20 -53.41
C GLY A 505 1.32 -7.99 -54.63
N ASN A 506 1.37 -7.34 -55.80
CA ASN A 506 1.68 -7.98 -57.09
C ASN A 506 3.16 -7.88 -57.52
N GLY A 507 4.07 -7.44 -56.65
CA GLY A 507 5.50 -7.31 -56.98
C GLY A 507 5.98 -5.93 -57.46
N ASP A 508 5.13 -4.89 -57.40
CA ASP A 508 5.48 -3.48 -57.72
C ASP A 508 5.50 -2.60 -56.45
N GLU A 509 5.85 -1.30 -56.56
CA GLU A 509 5.96 -0.30 -55.47
C GLU A 509 4.70 -0.12 -54.58
N SER A 510 3.59 -0.83 -54.86
CA SER A 510 2.32 -0.79 -54.11
C SER A 510 2.13 -1.94 -53.12
N GLU A 511 3.19 -2.70 -52.80
CA GLU A 511 3.11 -3.73 -51.76
C GLU A 511 2.83 -3.14 -50.37
N THR A 512 1.77 -3.62 -49.73
CA THR A 512 1.44 -3.22 -48.35
C THR A 512 2.11 -4.19 -47.39
N ALA A 513 2.92 -3.65 -46.47
CA ALA A 513 3.55 -4.44 -45.42
C ALA A 513 2.63 -4.52 -44.19
N TYR A 514 2.52 -5.71 -43.60
CA TYR A 514 1.73 -5.95 -42.39
C TYR A 514 2.63 -6.51 -41.29
N PHE A 515 2.67 -5.80 -40.17
CA PHE A 515 3.11 -6.34 -38.89
C PHE A 515 2.09 -7.38 -38.42
N SER A 516 2.54 -8.44 -37.76
CA SER A 516 1.67 -9.50 -37.23
C SER A 516 2.23 -10.04 -35.91
N ASP A 517 1.50 -9.81 -34.81
CA ASP A 517 1.70 -10.35 -33.47
C ASP A 517 0.43 -11.09 -33.04
N VAL A 518 0.52 -12.40 -32.87
CA VAL A 518 -0.63 -13.29 -32.66
C VAL A 518 -0.28 -14.25 -31.54
N ILE A 519 -1.08 -14.24 -30.47
CA ILE A 519 -0.90 -15.14 -29.32
C ILE A 519 -2.25 -15.44 -28.67
N SER A 520 -2.45 -16.69 -28.24
CA SER A 520 -3.59 -17.08 -27.41
C SER A 520 -3.17 -18.05 -26.31
N SER A 521 -3.56 -17.74 -25.08
CA SER A 521 -3.43 -18.63 -23.92
C SER A 521 -4.68 -19.47 -23.66
N ASP A 522 -5.69 -19.40 -24.54
CA ASP A 522 -6.89 -20.21 -24.40
C ASP A 522 -6.64 -21.65 -24.88
N PRO A 523 -6.61 -22.65 -23.96
CA PRO A 523 -6.41 -24.05 -24.32
C PRO A 523 -7.59 -24.63 -25.11
N GLY A 524 -8.75 -23.96 -25.15
CA GLY A 524 -9.92 -24.33 -25.93
C GLY A 524 -10.01 -23.68 -27.32
N SER A 525 -9.04 -22.85 -27.71
CA SER A 525 -9.03 -22.20 -29.02
C SER A 525 -8.95 -23.25 -30.14
N THR A 526 -9.90 -23.20 -31.08
CA THR A 526 -9.95 -24.06 -32.27
C THR A 526 -9.01 -23.61 -33.38
N ASP A 527 -8.35 -22.47 -33.21
CA ASP A 527 -7.67 -21.74 -34.28
C ASP A 527 -6.18 -22.10 -34.39
N GLY A 528 -5.70 -23.04 -33.57
CA GLY A 528 -4.31 -23.52 -33.57
C GLY A 528 -3.28 -22.53 -32.98
N LEU A 529 -3.72 -21.37 -32.49
CA LEU A 529 -2.92 -20.28 -31.89
C LEU A 529 -2.42 -20.56 -30.48
N THR A 530 -2.16 -21.82 -30.15
CA THR A 530 -1.74 -22.21 -28.80
C THR A 530 -0.39 -21.57 -28.50
N GLN A 531 -0.36 -20.66 -27.54
CA GLN A 531 0.89 -20.12 -27.03
C GLN A 531 1.69 -21.24 -26.36
N ARG A 532 3.02 -21.17 -26.50
CA ARG A 532 3.96 -22.06 -25.82
C ARG A 532 4.78 -21.25 -24.83
N GLU A 533 4.94 -21.78 -23.64
CA GLU A 533 5.67 -21.13 -22.54
C GLU A 533 6.96 -21.88 -22.24
N PHE A 534 8.06 -21.14 -22.16
CA PHE A 534 9.39 -21.69 -21.93
C PHE A 534 10.05 -21.02 -20.74
N ASN A 535 10.57 -21.81 -19.81
CA ASN A 535 11.44 -21.31 -18.76
C ASN A 535 12.84 -21.04 -19.35
N THR A 536 13.18 -19.75 -19.46
CA THR A 536 14.42 -19.31 -20.12
C THR A 536 15.70 -19.61 -19.33
N LEU A 537 15.60 -20.04 -18.07
CA LEU A 537 16.75 -20.53 -17.30
C LEU A 537 16.97 -22.04 -17.46
N THR A 538 15.90 -22.83 -17.49
CA THR A 538 16.00 -24.31 -17.49
C THR A 538 15.83 -24.94 -18.87
N LYS A 539 15.46 -24.17 -19.90
CA LYS A 539 15.07 -24.64 -21.24
C LYS A 539 13.83 -25.53 -21.26
N GLN A 540 13.11 -25.61 -20.15
CA GLN A 540 11.95 -26.48 -20.06
C GLN A 540 10.74 -25.77 -20.66
N GLU A 541 10.09 -26.43 -21.61
CA GLU A 541 8.74 -26.07 -22.04
C GLU A 541 7.73 -26.49 -20.97
N LEU A 542 6.80 -25.60 -20.66
CA LEU A 542 5.79 -25.78 -19.62
C LEU A 542 4.48 -26.27 -20.24
N ASP A 543 3.85 -27.29 -19.65
CA ASP A 543 2.57 -27.82 -20.12
C ASP A 543 1.40 -27.03 -19.53
N CYS A 544 1.06 -25.91 -20.16
CA CYS A 544 -0.03 -25.04 -19.73
C CYS A 544 -1.42 -25.57 -20.09
N VAL A 545 -1.50 -26.60 -20.94
CA VAL A 545 -2.76 -27.17 -21.40
C VAL A 545 -3.26 -28.20 -20.39
N ASN A 546 -2.40 -29.14 -19.98
CA ASN A 546 -2.77 -30.20 -19.05
C ASN A 546 -2.44 -29.86 -17.60
N ASN A 547 -1.43 -29.01 -17.34
CA ASN A 547 -1.00 -28.66 -16.00
C ASN A 547 -0.87 -27.14 -15.79
N ARG A 548 -2.02 -26.47 -15.79
CA ARG A 548 -2.14 -25.00 -15.63
C ARG A 548 -1.45 -24.41 -14.38
N LYS A 549 -1.13 -25.24 -13.37
CA LYS A 549 -0.42 -24.81 -12.15
C LYS A 549 1.09 -24.65 -12.34
N GLU A 550 1.67 -25.23 -13.39
CA GLU A 550 3.10 -25.12 -13.72
C GLU A 550 3.42 -23.85 -14.52
N CYS A 551 2.41 -23.21 -15.10
CA CYS A 551 2.57 -22.01 -15.90
C CYS A 551 2.35 -20.74 -15.07
N ILE A 552 2.97 -19.64 -15.51
CA ILE A 552 2.85 -18.38 -14.78
C ILE A 552 1.45 -17.84 -14.99
N THR A 553 0.59 -18.11 -14.02
CA THR A 553 -0.57 -17.27 -13.78
C THR A 553 -0.05 -16.04 -13.05
N SER A 554 0.12 -14.94 -13.77
CA SER A 554 0.43 -13.66 -13.14
C SER A 554 -0.77 -13.27 -12.27
N SER A 555 -0.74 -13.65 -10.99
CA SER A 555 -1.68 -13.14 -10.02
C SER A 555 -1.13 -11.83 -9.47
N VAL A 556 -1.79 -10.73 -9.83
CA VAL A 556 -1.50 -9.42 -9.25
C VAL A 556 -2.21 -9.40 -7.90
N SER A 557 -1.44 -9.61 -6.83
CA SER A 557 -1.96 -9.47 -5.47
C SER A 557 -1.76 -8.02 -5.01
N GLN A 558 -2.85 -7.36 -4.67
CA GLN A 558 -2.85 -6.08 -3.99
C GLN A 558 -3.39 -6.29 -2.57
N SER A 559 -2.63 -5.86 -1.58
CA SER A 559 -3.04 -5.91 -0.17
C SER A 559 -3.22 -4.52 0.41
N TRP A 560 -4.34 -4.28 1.08
CA TRP A 560 -4.61 -3.08 1.86
C TRP A 560 -4.51 -3.43 3.36
N GLY A 561 -3.29 -3.28 3.88
CA GLY A 561 -2.93 -3.75 5.22
C GLY A 561 -3.03 -5.27 5.34
N ASP A 562 -3.09 -5.75 6.58
CA ASP A 562 -3.02 -7.19 6.86
C ASP A 562 -4.37 -7.89 6.69
N LYS A 563 -5.47 -7.13 6.56
CA LYS A 563 -6.85 -7.64 6.66
C LYS A 563 -7.60 -7.70 5.33
N MET A 564 -7.14 -7.05 4.27
CA MET A 564 -7.81 -7.05 2.98
C MET A 564 -6.80 -7.24 1.85
N SER A 565 -7.04 -8.20 0.98
CA SER A 565 -6.29 -8.35 -0.26
C SER A 565 -7.20 -8.69 -1.42
N THR A 566 -6.83 -8.25 -2.61
CA THR A 566 -7.37 -8.73 -3.87
C THR A 566 -6.27 -9.43 -4.61
N GLU A 567 -6.55 -10.63 -5.10
CA GLU A 567 -5.69 -11.37 -6.00
C GLU A 567 -6.39 -11.43 -7.35
N GLU A 568 -5.79 -10.85 -8.37
CA GLU A 568 -6.32 -10.86 -9.73
C GLU A 568 -5.46 -11.74 -10.62
N GLN A 569 -6.03 -12.82 -11.12
CA GLN A 569 -5.35 -13.85 -11.90
C GLN A 569 -5.88 -13.84 -13.34
N GLU A 570 -4.99 -13.70 -14.33
CA GLU A 570 -5.38 -13.86 -15.74
C GLU A 570 -5.56 -15.35 -16.07
N LEU A 571 -6.77 -15.74 -16.48
CA LEU A 571 -7.13 -17.12 -16.80
C LEU A 571 -6.87 -17.47 -18.26
N THR A 572 -7.28 -16.58 -19.18
CA THR A 572 -7.01 -16.69 -20.62
C THR A 572 -6.84 -15.30 -21.21
N MET A 573 -6.00 -15.20 -22.24
CA MET A 573 -5.72 -13.99 -23.00
C MET A 573 -5.53 -14.38 -24.46
N THR A 574 -6.27 -13.76 -25.36
CA THR A 574 -6.01 -13.78 -26.80
C THR A 574 -5.66 -12.37 -27.23
N SER A 575 -4.51 -12.20 -27.87
CA SER A 575 -4.01 -10.93 -28.38
C SER A 575 -3.51 -11.13 -29.80
N ILE A 576 -4.30 -10.62 -30.74
CA ILE A 576 -4.03 -10.66 -32.17
C ILE A 576 -3.96 -9.22 -32.67
N THR A 577 -2.87 -8.90 -33.34
CA THR A 577 -2.63 -7.60 -33.94
C THR A 577 -1.94 -7.79 -35.27
N ILE A 578 -2.66 -7.49 -36.34
CA ILE A 578 -2.13 -7.44 -37.71
C ILE A 578 -2.39 -6.04 -38.24
N ALA A 579 -1.35 -5.29 -38.57
CA ALA A 579 -1.51 -3.87 -38.89
C ALA A 579 -0.49 -3.39 -39.94
N SER A 580 -0.93 -2.48 -40.80
CA SER A 580 -0.07 -1.73 -41.71
C SER A 580 0.73 -0.64 -40.96
N PRO A 581 1.71 0.03 -41.61
CA PRO A 581 2.41 1.18 -41.05
C PRO A 581 1.50 2.31 -40.57
N GLN A 582 0.32 2.43 -41.17
CA GLN A 582 -0.70 3.43 -40.83
C GLN A 582 -1.69 2.92 -39.78
N HIS A 583 -1.39 1.80 -39.12
CA HIS A 583 -2.21 1.14 -38.10
C HIS A 583 -3.57 0.64 -38.60
N PHE A 584 -3.74 0.41 -39.91
CA PHE A 584 -4.93 -0.24 -40.45
C PHE A 584 -4.75 -1.76 -40.46
N GLY A 585 -5.73 -2.49 -39.95
CA GLY A 585 -5.73 -3.96 -40.00
C GLY A 585 -6.66 -4.60 -38.98
N PHE A 586 -6.32 -5.81 -38.57
CA PHE A 586 -7.12 -6.65 -37.68
C PHE A 586 -6.56 -6.63 -36.25
N PHE A 587 -7.40 -6.28 -35.29
CA PHE A 587 -7.05 -6.25 -33.87
C PHE A 587 -8.12 -7.01 -33.08
N LEU A 588 -7.71 -8.05 -32.36
CA LEU A 588 -8.56 -8.77 -31.42
C LEU A 588 -7.82 -8.89 -30.09
N PHE A 589 -8.42 -8.37 -29.03
CA PHE A 589 -7.94 -8.57 -27.68
C PHE A 589 -9.08 -9.06 -26.79
N THR A 590 -8.93 -10.24 -26.23
CA THR A 590 -9.83 -10.79 -25.21
C THR A 590 -8.99 -11.27 -24.05
N SER A 591 -9.44 -10.99 -22.84
CA SER A 591 -8.81 -11.54 -21.64
C SER A 591 -9.87 -11.80 -20.58
N THR A 592 -9.66 -12.86 -19.81
CA THR A 592 -10.56 -13.33 -18.77
C THR A 592 -9.77 -13.40 -17.47
N PHE A 593 -10.24 -12.72 -16.43
CA PHE A 593 -9.58 -12.66 -15.13
C PHE A 593 -10.44 -13.29 -14.05
N GLU A 594 -9.81 -13.97 -13.09
CA GLU A 594 -10.40 -14.36 -11.81
C GLU A 594 -9.90 -13.40 -10.73
N ARG A 595 -10.81 -12.65 -10.11
CA ARG A 595 -10.47 -11.73 -9.02
C ARG A 595 -10.98 -12.28 -7.70
N THR A 596 -10.07 -12.68 -6.82
CA THR A 596 -10.34 -13.17 -5.47
C THR A 596 -10.15 -12.04 -4.46
N VAL A 597 -11.21 -11.64 -3.75
CA VAL A 597 -11.12 -10.69 -2.64
C VAL A 597 -11.08 -11.47 -1.33
N ARG A 598 -10.00 -11.33 -0.55
CA ARG A 598 -9.88 -11.89 0.80
C ARG A 598 -10.01 -10.78 1.82
N VAL A 599 -10.94 -10.95 2.75
CA VAL A 599 -11.10 -10.09 3.93
C VAL A 599 -10.98 -10.97 5.17
N MET A 600 -10.03 -10.68 6.05
CA MET A 600 -9.85 -11.39 7.31
C MET A 600 -10.82 -10.85 8.36
N TYR A 601 -11.72 -11.71 8.84
CA TYR A 601 -12.69 -11.40 9.88
C TYR A 601 -12.07 -11.59 11.27
N ASP A 602 -12.15 -10.56 12.11
CA ASP A 602 -11.68 -10.57 13.49
C ASP A 602 -12.81 -10.36 14.50
N TRP A 603 -12.46 -10.30 15.79
CA TRP A 603 -13.41 -10.11 16.89
C TRP A 603 -14.18 -8.79 16.78
N GLU A 604 -13.57 -7.75 16.22
CA GLU A 604 -14.20 -6.44 15.97
C GLU A 604 -15.33 -6.58 14.95
N THR A 605 -15.08 -7.31 13.85
CA THR A 605 -16.09 -7.61 12.82
C THR A 605 -17.21 -8.51 13.33
N LEU A 606 -16.90 -9.46 14.22
CA LEU A 606 -17.89 -10.28 14.89
C LEU A 606 -18.81 -9.42 15.79
N ILE A 607 -18.23 -8.54 16.61
CA ILE A 607 -19.00 -7.59 17.44
C ILE A 607 -19.88 -6.71 16.56
N ALA A 608 -19.37 -6.26 15.41
CA ALA A 608 -20.10 -5.40 14.50
C ALA A 608 -21.34 -6.08 13.91
N ASN A 609 -21.16 -7.29 13.38
CA ASN A 609 -22.24 -8.09 12.81
C ASN A 609 -23.27 -8.50 13.87
N VAL A 610 -22.82 -8.83 15.08
CA VAL A 610 -23.71 -9.13 16.21
C VAL A 610 -24.53 -7.89 16.60
N SER A 611 -23.91 -6.71 16.64
CA SER A 611 -24.59 -5.45 16.97
C SER A 611 -25.65 -5.07 15.93
N LEU A 612 -25.32 -5.21 14.64
CA LEU A 612 -26.25 -4.98 13.53
C LEU A 612 -27.39 -6.00 13.53
N GLY A 613 -27.06 -7.28 13.75
CA GLY A 613 -28.04 -8.35 13.89
C GLY A 613 -29.04 -8.10 15.02
N MET A 614 -28.56 -7.66 16.18
CA MET A 614 -29.42 -7.26 17.31
C MET A 614 -30.33 -6.08 16.95
N LEU A 615 -29.82 -5.09 16.20
CA LEU A 615 -30.62 -3.95 15.74
C LEU A 615 -31.72 -4.38 14.76
N LEU A 616 -31.40 -5.27 13.82
CA LEU A 616 -32.37 -5.82 12.84
C LEU A 616 -33.45 -6.67 13.51
N VAL A 617 -33.07 -7.54 14.44
CA VAL A 617 -34.04 -8.31 15.24
C VAL A 617 -34.98 -7.36 15.97
N ARG A 618 -34.42 -6.32 16.61
CA ARG A 618 -35.23 -5.30 17.29
C ARG A 618 -36.18 -4.57 16.34
N TRP A 619 -35.72 -4.24 15.15
CA TRP A 619 -36.55 -3.59 14.13
C TRP A 619 -37.73 -4.47 13.70
N ILE A 620 -37.49 -5.77 13.47
CA ILE A 620 -38.55 -6.75 13.12
C ILE A 620 -39.59 -6.85 14.26
N VAL A 621 -39.15 -6.89 15.51
CA VAL A 621 -40.04 -6.97 16.68
C VAL A 621 -40.92 -5.70 16.78
N VAL A 622 -40.34 -4.51 16.55
CA VAL A 622 -41.08 -3.24 16.55
C VAL A 622 -42.13 -3.22 15.42
N MET A 623 -41.76 -3.68 14.23
CA MET A 623 -42.68 -3.82 13.10
C MET A 623 -43.84 -4.76 13.42
N ALA A 624 -43.55 -5.91 14.04
CA ALA A 624 -44.58 -6.86 14.46
C ALA A 624 -45.53 -6.24 15.49
N ALA A 625 -45.01 -5.49 16.48
CA ALA A 625 -45.83 -4.82 17.49
C ALA A 625 -46.73 -3.72 16.89
N LEU A 626 -46.20 -2.89 15.98
CA LEU A 626 -46.95 -1.85 15.27
C LEU A 626 -48.06 -2.43 14.40
N HIS A 627 -47.72 -3.43 13.57
CA HIS A 627 -48.69 -4.08 12.71
C HIS A 627 -49.76 -4.82 13.51
N ARG A 628 -49.39 -5.46 14.63
CA ARG A 628 -50.36 -6.13 15.49
C ARG A 628 -51.32 -5.14 16.17
N GLY A 629 -50.83 -3.98 16.61
CA GLY A 629 -51.68 -2.91 17.14
C GLY A 629 -52.71 -2.43 16.11
N PHE A 630 -52.29 -2.28 14.86
CA PHE A 630 -53.16 -1.93 13.74
C PHE A 630 -54.20 -3.02 13.44
N LEU A 631 -53.76 -4.28 13.35
CA LEU A 631 -54.64 -5.44 13.10
C LEU A 631 -55.67 -5.64 14.22
N GLN A 632 -55.35 -5.24 15.45
CA GLN A 632 -56.27 -5.25 16.59
C GLN A 632 -57.23 -4.03 16.59
N GLY A 633 -57.11 -3.12 15.63
CA GLY A 633 -57.91 -1.89 15.56
C GLY A 633 -57.57 -0.86 16.63
N ARG A 634 -56.40 -0.97 17.27
CA ARG A 634 -55.99 -0.12 18.41
C ARG A 634 -55.03 1.00 18.05
N SER A 635 -54.42 0.93 16.87
CA SER A 635 -53.52 1.97 16.37
C SER A 635 -53.73 2.22 14.88
N GLU A 636 -53.23 3.35 14.40
CA GLU A 636 -53.10 3.61 12.97
C GLU A 636 -52.00 2.73 12.35
N TRP A 637 -51.99 2.64 11.02
CA TRP A 637 -50.95 1.93 10.30
C TRP A 637 -49.68 2.77 10.22
N PHE A 638 -48.55 2.18 10.58
CA PHE A 638 -47.22 2.79 10.46
C PHE A 638 -46.33 1.90 9.59
N VAL A 639 -45.59 2.53 8.67
CA VAL A 639 -44.60 1.88 7.79
C VAL A 639 -43.39 1.34 8.59
N GLY A 640 -43.15 1.92 9.78
CA GLY A 640 -42.15 1.48 10.75
C GLY A 640 -40.71 1.42 10.21
N GLY A 641 -40.27 2.44 9.47
CA GLY A 641 -38.87 2.56 9.04
C GLY A 641 -37.87 2.70 10.20
N LEU A 642 -36.57 2.79 9.89
CA LEU A 642 -35.46 2.76 10.85
C LEU A 642 -35.59 3.74 12.03
N GLY A 643 -36.35 4.82 11.87
CA GLY A 643 -36.64 5.77 12.94
C GLY A 643 -37.26 5.15 14.20
N CYS A 644 -37.98 4.04 14.07
CA CYS A 644 -38.66 3.38 15.19
C CYS A 644 -37.70 2.66 16.16
N VAL A 645 -36.44 2.41 15.76
CA VAL A 645 -35.40 1.81 16.62
C VAL A 645 -34.34 2.82 17.06
N ALA A 646 -34.50 4.11 16.75
CA ALA A 646 -33.52 5.16 17.07
C ALA A 646 -33.27 5.32 18.58
N GLY A 647 -34.22 4.91 19.44
CA GLY A 647 -34.06 4.91 20.90
C GLY A 647 -33.38 3.65 21.47
N SER A 648 -33.01 2.68 20.63
CA SER A 648 -32.37 1.44 21.08
C SER A 648 -30.92 1.67 21.54
N ARG A 649 -30.51 0.98 22.61
CA ARG A 649 -29.11 1.00 23.07
C ARG A 649 -28.14 0.47 22.01
N SER A 650 -28.57 -0.50 21.20
CA SER A 650 -27.77 -1.03 20.09
C SER A 650 -27.56 0.01 18.98
N PHE A 651 -28.49 0.96 18.83
CA PHE A 651 -28.36 2.08 17.90
C PHE A 651 -27.26 3.06 18.36
N ASN A 652 -27.05 3.23 19.68
CA ASN A 652 -25.97 4.06 20.23
C ASN A 652 -24.58 3.47 20.02
N MET A 653 -24.48 2.15 19.87
CA MET A 653 -23.21 1.46 19.56
C MET A 653 -22.88 1.53 18.06
N LEU A 654 -23.85 1.85 17.20
CA LEU A 654 -23.70 1.87 15.75
C LEU A 654 -22.52 2.75 15.28
N PRO A 655 -22.31 3.99 15.80
CA PRO A 655 -21.14 4.79 15.42
C PRO A 655 -19.83 4.18 15.91
N ILE A 656 -19.79 3.63 17.13
CA ILE A 656 -18.58 3.02 17.73
C ILE A 656 -18.17 1.76 16.95
N VAL A 657 -19.16 1.05 16.42
CA VAL A 657 -19.02 -0.20 15.67
C VAL A 657 -18.69 0.04 14.19
N LEU A 658 -19.31 1.04 13.56
CA LEU A 658 -19.13 1.33 12.14
C LEU A 658 -17.93 2.24 11.85
N LEU A 659 -17.60 3.21 12.71
CA LEU A 659 -16.50 4.17 12.47
C LEU A 659 -15.12 3.51 12.28
N PRO A 660 -14.71 2.48 13.05
CA PRO A 660 -13.42 1.82 12.87
C PRO A 660 -13.33 1.02 11.56
N HIS A 661 -14.45 0.49 11.08
CA HIS A 661 -14.51 -0.35 9.88
C HIS A 661 -14.94 0.42 8.62
N LEU A 662 -15.32 1.69 8.74
CA LEU A 662 -15.82 2.50 7.63
C LEU A 662 -14.84 2.50 6.45
N LYS A 663 -13.53 2.61 6.70
CA LYS A 663 -12.51 2.55 5.63
C LYS A 663 -12.47 1.19 4.90
N VAL A 664 -12.50 0.08 5.65
CA VAL A 664 -12.40 -1.28 5.10
C VAL A 664 -13.71 -1.68 4.42
N THR A 665 -14.85 -1.37 5.04
CA THR A 665 -16.18 -1.62 4.48
C THR A 665 -16.39 -0.79 3.21
N ILE A 666 -16.04 0.51 3.20
CA ILE A 666 -16.09 1.34 1.98
C ILE A 666 -15.19 0.75 0.89
N ALA A 667 -13.95 0.36 1.21
CA ALA A 667 -13.04 -0.25 0.25
C ALA A 667 -13.58 -1.59 -0.31
N SER A 668 -14.02 -2.50 0.56
CA SER A 668 -14.59 -3.82 0.20
C SER A 668 -15.82 -3.68 -0.69
N PHE A 669 -16.67 -2.72 -0.36
CA PHE A 669 -17.95 -2.48 -0.99
C PHE A 669 -17.79 -1.75 -2.34
N TRP A 670 -16.81 -0.85 -2.45
CA TRP A 670 -16.40 -0.22 -3.72
C TRP A 670 -15.70 -1.21 -4.65
N THR A 671 -14.88 -2.14 -4.13
CA THR A 671 -14.29 -3.23 -4.93
C THR A 671 -15.32 -4.24 -5.43
N ALA A 672 -16.48 -4.37 -4.77
CA ALA A 672 -17.55 -5.31 -5.13
C ALA A 672 -18.73 -4.67 -5.92
N GLY A 673 -18.67 -3.36 -6.22
CA GLY A 673 -19.64 -2.69 -7.09
C GLY A 673 -21.04 -2.50 -6.49
N CYS A 674 -21.17 -2.40 -5.16
CA CYS A 674 -22.42 -2.07 -4.47
C CYS A 674 -22.24 -0.80 -3.62
N TYR A 675 -23.27 0.05 -3.51
CA TYR A 675 -23.20 1.38 -2.88
C TYR A 675 -24.25 1.61 -1.78
N PHE A 676 -23.79 2.32 -0.74
CA PHE A 676 -24.44 2.95 0.42
C PHE A 676 -23.37 3.39 1.43
N ASP A 677 -23.24 4.68 1.70
CA ASP A 677 -23.27 5.22 3.06
C ASP A 677 -23.33 6.74 3.03
N GLY A 678 -24.06 7.33 3.98
CA GLY A 678 -24.20 8.77 4.17
C GLY A 678 -23.97 9.16 5.63
N GLU A 679 -23.22 10.23 5.87
CA GLU A 679 -23.00 10.76 7.21
C GLU A 679 -24.27 11.43 7.77
N GLN A 680 -24.77 10.94 8.92
CA GLN A 680 -25.82 11.60 9.71
C GLN A 680 -25.27 12.49 10.83
N ILE A 681 -24.25 13.31 10.54
CA ILE A 681 -23.72 14.25 11.55
C ILE A 681 -24.51 15.57 11.59
N ALA A 682 -25.18 15.95 10.50
CA ALA A 682 -25.98 17.20 10.44
C ALA A 682 -27.30 17.17 11.25
N VAL A 683 -27.76 15.99 11.69
CA VAL A 683 -29.08 15.82 12.32
C VAL A 683 -29.08 16.13 13.83
N ARG A 684 -27.90 16.22 14.47
CA ARG A 684 -27.82 16.47 15.91
C ARG A 684 -27.98 17.95 16.30
N ILE A 685 -27.79 18.87 15.35
CA ILE A 685 -27.76 20.32 15.62
C ILE A 685 -29.10 20.99 15.29
N THR A 686 -29.84 20.46 14.31
CA THR A 686 -31.15 20.99 13.94
C THR A 686 -32.22 20.13 14.60
N ARG A 687 -33.02 20.68 15.52
CA ARG A 687 -34.16 19.98 16.16
C ARG A 687 -35.31 19.71 15.14
N ARG A 688 -35.01 19.21 13.94
CA ARG A 688 -35.94 18.94 12.84
C ARG A 688 -36.17 17.43 12.72
N ARG A 689 -37.42 16.99 12.57
CA ARG A 689 -37.77 15.60 12.23
C ARG A 689 -37.58 15.39 10.73
N ILE A 690 -37.02 14.26 10.34
CA ILE A 690 -36.76 13.90 8.95
C ILE A 690 -37.74 12.82 8.52
N THR A 691 -38.34 12.95 7.34
CA THR A 691 -39.23 11.94 6.77
C THR A 691 -38.44 10.80 6.14
N ASP A 692 -38.82 9.55 6.39
CA ASP A 692 -38.28 8.34 5.73
C ASP A 692 -39.06 7.94 4.48
N MET A 693 -40.02 8.78 4.07
CA MET A 693 -40.98 8.55 2.98
C MET A 693 -40.32 8.20 1.63
N PHE A 694 -39.17 8.79 1.32
CA PHE A 694 -38.45 8.55 0.07
C PHE A 694 -37.38 7.45 0.17
N PHE A 695 -37.06 6.97 1.38
CA PHE A 695 -36.02 5.96 1.57
C PHE A 695 -36.39 4.62 0.94
N ALA A 696 -37.60 4.11 1.19
CA ALA A 696 -38.05 2.83 0.65
C ALA A 696 -38.23 2.85 -0.89
N PRO A 697 -38.85 3.87 -1.51
CA PRO A 697 -38.90 4.00 -2.97
C PRO A 697 -37.52 4.16 -3.62
N THR A 698 -36.62 4.93 -3.00
CA THR A 698 -35.23 5.09 -3.46
C THR A 698 -34.49 3.76 -3.43
N LEU A 699 -34.62 3.01 -2.32
CA LEU A 699 -34.00 1.70 -2.16
C LEU A 699 -34.55 0.70 -3.20
N ALA A 700 -35.85 0.67 -3.42
CA ALA A 700 -36.48 -0.17 -4.43
C ALA A 700 -36.01 0.17 -5.86
N LEU A 701 -35.89 1.46 -6.18
CA LEU A 701 -35.35 1.94 -7.46
C LEU A 701 -33.88 1.54 -7.63
N LEU A 702 -33.06 1.67 -6.58
CA LEU A 702 -31.65 1.24 -6.59
C LEU A 702 -31.52 -0.28 -6.78
N CYS A 703 -32.35 -1.08 -6.08
CA CYS A 703 -32.40 -2.53 -6.27
C CYS A 703 -32.82 -2.90 -7.70
N LEU A 704 -33.78 -2.17 -8.27
CA LEU A 704 -34.20 -2.36 -9.66
C LEU A 704 -33.07 -2.02 -10.62
N LEU A 705 -32.45 -0.83 -10.50
CA LEU A 705 -31.31 -0.40 -11.31
C LEU A 705 -30.13 -1.37 -11.23
N HIS A 706 -29.83 -1.89 -10.04
CA HIS A 706 -28.83 -2.94 -9.85
C HIS A 706 -29.20 -4.22 -10.62
N ARG A 707 -30.47 -4.64 -10.56
CA ARG A 707 -30.96 -5.83 -11.26
C ARG A 707 -30.92 -5.67 -12.79
N ILE A 708 -31.11 -4.47 -13.31
CA ILE A 708 -31.10 -4.19 -14.76
C ILE A 708 -29.81 -3.54 -15.27
N ARG A 709 -28.74 -3.47 -14.46
CA ARG A 709 -27.49 -2.73 -14.75
C ARG A 709 -26.81 -3.17 -16.05
N VAL A 710 -26.80 -4.47 -16.33
CA VAL A 710 -26.17 -5.04 -17.55
C VAL A 710 -26.99 -4.68 -18.78
N LEU A 711 -28.33 -4.74 -18.69
CA LEU A 711 -29.22 -4.32 -19.76
C LEU A 711 -29.08 -2.82 -20.06
N LEU A 712 -29.04 -1.99 -19.02
CA LEU A 712 -28.82 -0.54 -19.14
C LEU A 712 -27.49 -0.22 -19.83
N ALA A 713 -26.39 -0.86 -19.42
CA ALA A 713 -25.07 -0.68 -20.05
C ALA A 713 -25.08 -1.12 -21.53
N SER A 714 -25.73 -2.24 -21.84
CA SER A 714 -25.85 -2.73 -23.22
C SER A 714 -26.77 -1.90 -24.12
N SER A 715 -27.69 -1.12 -23.54
CA SER A 715 -28.71 -0.37 -24.29
C SER A 715 -28.18 0.91 -24.96
N GLY A 716 -26.99 1.38 -24.58
CA GLY A 716 -26.43 2.66 -25.03
C GLY A 716 -27.20 3.90 -24.56
N ALA A 717 -28.24 3.74 -23.74
CA ALA A 717 -29.10 4.83 -23.26
C ALA A 717 -28.36 5.82 -22.33
N LEU A 718 -27.25 5.39 -21.73
CA LEU A 718 -26.37 6.21 -20.89
C LEU A 718 -25.02 6.33 -21.60
N SER A 719 -24.75 7.49 -22.21
CA SER A 719 -23.50 7.73 -22.92
C SER A 719 -22.30 7.64 -21.96
N GLY A 720 -21.39 6.71 -22.25
CA GLY A 720 -20.16 6.49 -21.48
C GLY A 720 -20.26 5.55 -20.28
N VAL A 721 -21.34 4.76 -20.14
CA VAL A 721 -21.43 3.66 -19.16
C VAL A 721 -21.33 2.33 -19.92
N ASP A 722 -20.13 1.75 -20.00
CA ASP A 722 -19.85 0.51 -20.74
C ASP A 722 -19.86 -0.76 -19.86
N GLY A 723 -20.17 -0.60 -18.57
CA GLY A 723 -20.23 -1.69 -17.59
C GLY A 723 -18.88 -2.06 -16.96
N ARG A 724 -17.80 -1.33 -17.25
CA ARG A 724 -16.47 -1.56 -16.66
C ARG A 724 -16.14 -0.46 -15.65
N VAL A 725 -15.63 -0.82 -14.47
CA VAL A 725 -15.18 0.13 -13.45
C VAL A 725 -13.65 0.00 -13.32
N ALA A 726 -12.92 0.92 -13.95
CA ALA A 726 -11.48 1.06 -13.70
C ALA A 726 -11.29 1.87 -12.41
N THR A 727 -10.50 1.34 -11.47
CA THR A 727 -10.15 2.02 -10.22
C THR A 727 -8.79 2.71 -10.44
N GLU A 728 -8.76 4.04 -10.48
CA GLU A 728 -7.54 4.84 -10.72
C GLU A 728 -6.90 5.37 -9.41
N VAL A 729 -6.98 4.58 -8.33
CA VAL A 729 -6.38 4.95 -7.03
C VAL A 729 -5.40 3.87 -6.62
N HIS A 730 -4.12 4.24 -6.57
CA HIS A 730 -3.02 3.33 -6.23
C HIS A 730 -2.98 3.05 -4.72
N SER A 731 -2.46 1.88 -4.34
CA SER A 731 -2.36 1.44 -2.94
C SER A 731 -1.55 2.41 -2.05
N ALA A 732 -0.52 3.04 -2.61
CA ALA A 732 0.30 4.05 -1.92
C ALA A 732 -0.51 5.30 -1.57
N GLU A 733 -1.35 5.76 -2.51
CA GLU A 733 -2.23 6.92 -2.30
C GLU A 733 -3.27 6.61 -1.22
N MET A 734 -3.86 5.40 -1.25
CA MET A 734 -4.85 4.95 -0.27
C MET A 734 -4.33 4.91 1.18
N GLN A 735 -3.03 4.62 1.37
CA GLN A 735 -2.40 4.58 2.70
C GLN A 735 -2.25 5.97 3.32
N GLU A 736 -2.21 7.01 2.50
CA GLU A 736 -2.07 8.41 2.93
C GLU A 736 -3.42 9.09 3.17
N LEU A 737 -4.52 8.49 2.70
CA LEU A 737 -5.87 9.06 2.82
C LEU A 737 -6.42 9.06 4.26
N GLN A 738 -6.80 10.26 4.69
CA GLN A 738 -7.64 10.46 5.85
C GLN A 738 -9.09 10.17 5.49
N LEU A 739 -9.92 9.89 6.50
CA LEU A 739 -11.34 9.60 6.28
C LEU A 739 -12.04 10.74 5.52
N VAL A 740 -11.64 11.98 5.81
CA VAL A 740 -12.21 13.17 5.17
C VAL A 740 -11.93 13.22 3.67
N ASP A 741 -10.77 12.72 3.23
CA ASP A 741 -10.34 12.82 1.83
C ASP A 741 -11.27 12.03 0.89
N PHE A 742 -11.92 10.96 1.36
CA PHE A 742 -12.95 10.25 0.58
C PHE A 742 -14.16 11.12 0.24
N PHE A 743 -14.42 12.17 1.02
CA PHE A 743 -15.57 13.06 0.87
C PHE A 743 -15.23 14.38 0.19
N ILE A 744 -13.96 14.84 0.29
CA ILE A 744 -13.55 16.17 -0.18
C ILE A 744 -12.53 16.18 -1.31
N SER A 745 -11.85 15.06 -1.58
CA SER A 745 -10.85 14.96 -2.64
C SER A 745 -11.43 14.39 -3.94
N ASP A 746 -10.62 14.39 -5.00
CA ASP A 746 -10.90 13.78 -6.29
C ASP A 746 -10.72 12.24 -6.29
N VAL A 747 -10.37 11.64 -5.15
CA VAL A 747 -10.18 10.19 -4.99
C VAL A 747 -11.49 9.43 -5.21
N GLY A 748 -12.58 9.82 -4.56
CA GLY A 748 -13.90 9.19 -4.75
C GLY A 748 -14.35 9.18 -6.23
N PRO A 749 -14.14 10.29 -6.96
CA PRO A 749 -14.27 10.34 -8.41
C PRO A 749 -13.41 9.36 -9.22
N ARG A 750 -12.11 9.27 -8.90
CA ARG A 750 -11.12 8.43 -9.60
C ARG A 750 -11.32 6.92 -9.35
N MET A 751 -12.06 6.56 -8.30
CA MET A 751 -12.41 5.16 -8.02
C MET A 751 -13.57 4.62 -8.87
N ASN A 752 -14.23 5.44 -9.71
CA ASN A 752 -15.59 5.13 -10.18
C ASN A 752 -15.92 5.48 -11.64
N ALA A 753 -14.94 5.35 -12.55
CA ALA A 753 -15.02 5.55 -14.01
C ALA A 753 -16.35 6.13 -14.59
N ASN A 754 -16.24 7.35 -15.11
CA ASN A 754 -17.29 8.24 -15.66
C ASN A 754 -18.13 9.03 -14.62
N LEU A 755 -17.50 10.08 -14.13
CA LEU A 755 -17.89 10.85 -12.96
C LEU A 755 -19.16 11.68 -13.11
N THR A 756 -19.38 12.33 -14.25
CA THR A 756 -20.35 13.42 -14.35
C THR A 756 -21.78 12.91 -14.27
N LEU A 757 -22.07 11.78 -14.91
CA LEU A 757 -23.40 11.17 -14.93
C LEU A 757 -23.73 10.50 -13.59
N LEU A 758 -22.78 9.75 -13.02
CA LEU A 758 -22.93 9.08 -11.74
C LEU A 758 -23.05 10.09 -10.59
N MET A 759 -22.25 11.16 -10.58
CA MET A 759 -22.35 12.22 -9.59
C MET A 759 -23.66 13.00 -9.72
N SER A 760 -24.14 13.24 -10.94
CA SER A 760 -25.44 13.89 -11.18
C SER A 760 -26.61 13.05 -10.66
N ILE A 761 -26.63 11.75 -10.96
CA ILE A 761 -27.67 10.82 -10.46
C ILE A 761 -27.63 10.75 -8.93
N LYS A 762 -26.42 10.68 -8.34
CA LYS A 762 -26.23 10.66 -6.88
C LYS A 762 -26.69 11.96 -6.22
N LEU A 763 -26.33 13.13 -6.77
CA LEU A 763 -26.76 14.44 -6.27
C LEU A 763 -28.28 14.63 -6.37
N VAL A 764 -28.91 14.11 -7.43
CA VAL A 764 -30.37 14.11 -7.58
C VAL A 764 -31.04 13.20 -6.55
N LEU A 765 -30.53 11.97 -6.34
CA LEU A 765 -31.07 11.03 -5.34
C LEU A 765 -30.89 11.54 -3.90
N VAL A 766 -29.73 12.13 -3.59
CA VAL A 766 -29.47 12.79 -2.30
C VAL A 766 -30.36 14.01 -2.14
N GLY A 767 -30.45 14.86 -3.16
CA GLY A 767 -31.34 16.01 -3.18
C GLY A 767 -32.80 15.63 -2.92
N LEU A 768 -33.31 14.57 -3.56
CA LEU A 768 -34.66 14.05 -3.37
C LEU A 768 -34.91 13.52 -1.94
N ASN A 769 -33.93 12.86 -1.32
CA ASN A 769 -34.05 12.37 0.06
C ASN A 769 -33.79 13.45 1.12
N LEU A 770 -33.16 14.57 0.76
CA LEU A 770 -32.96 15.75 1.61
C LEU A 770 -34.00 16.85 1.39
N LEU A 771 -34.80 16.80 0.31
CA LEU A 771 -35.94 17.68 0.05
C LEU A 771 -36.86 17.78 1.29
N PRO A 772 -37.19 16.67 1.99
CA PRO A 772 -37.94 16.76 3.23
C PRO A 772 -37.26 17.56 4.34
N LEU A 773 -35.93 17.67 4.39
CA LEU A 773 -35.22 18.50 5.38
C LEU A 773 -35.44 20.01 5.12
N VAL A 774 -35.52 20.37 3.83
CA VAL A 774 -35.70 21.75 3.34
C VAL A 774 -37.16 22.18 3.45
N PHE A 775 -38.10 21.28 3.11
CA PHE A 775 -39.53 21.54 3.09
C PHE A 775 -40.28 21.04 4.34
N ALA A 776 -39.62 20.36 5.28
CA ALA A 776 -40.24 20.01 6.55
C ALA A 776 -40.68 21.29 7.28
N PRO A 777 -41.94 21.35 7.73
CA PRO A 777 -42.39 22.49 8.50
C PRO A 777 -41.49 22.66 9.73
N TYR A 778 -40.88 23.83 9.85
CA TYR A 778 -40.24 24.25 11.10
C TYR A 778 -41.34 24.26 12.16
N ILE A 779 -41.30 23.30 13.10
CA ILE A 779 -42.19 23.31 14.26
C ILE A 779 -41.63 24.41 15.17
N PRO A 780 -42.32 25.56 15.31
CA PRO A 780 -41.82 26.62 16.16
C PRO A 780 -41.69 26.09 17.59
N PRO A 781 -40.65 26.49 18.34
CA PRO A 781 -40.58 26.18 19.76
C PRO A 781 -41.89 26.68 20.40
N VAL A 782 -42.58 25.79 21.11
CA VAL A 782 -43.70 26.19 21.97
C VAL A 782 -43.18 27.33 22.82
N LYS A 783 -43.82 28.51 22.73
CA LYS A 783 -43.28 29.78 23.23
C LYS A 783 -43.01 29.81 24.74
N GLN A 784 -43.43 28.77 25.47
CA GLN A 784 -42.88 28.38 26.76
C GLN A 784 -42.81 26.84 26.81
N PRO A 785 -41.69 26.22 27.25
CA PRO A 785 -41.75 24.84 27.66
C PRO A 785 -42.69 24.76 28.88
N ASP A 786 -43.71 23.90 28.84
CA ASP A 786 -44.34 23.44 30.08
C ASP A 786 -43.21 22.96 30.99
N THR A 787 -42.94 23.71 32.06
CA THR A 787 -41.88 23.36 33.01
C THR A 787 -42.23 22.12 33.83
N GLU A 788 -43.52 21.77 33.90
CA GLU A 788 -44.04 20.61 34.60
C GLU A 788 -44.24 19.40 33.67
N LEU A 789 -43.73 18.24 34.08
CA LEU A 789 -44.02 16.96 33.45
C LEU A 789 -45.47 16.56 33.77
N GLN A 790 -46.30 16.35 32.76
CA GLN A 790 -47.70 15.94 32.94
C GLN A 790 -47.99 14.58 32.30
N GLY A 791 -48.87 13.82 32.94
CA GLY A 791 -49.35 12.52 32.47
C GLY A 791 -48.22 11.51 32.17
N VAL A 792 -48.20 10.97 30.95
CA VAL A 792 -47.30 9.88 30.52
C VAL A 792 -45.82 10.27 30.66
N GLU A 793 -45.47 11.53 30.43
CA GLU A 793 -44.09 12.03 30.61
C GLU A 793 -43.61 11.92 32.06
N ARG A 794 -44.50 12.19 33.02
CA ARG A 794 -44.21 12.04 34.45
C ARG A 794 -44.10 10.57 34.85
N THR A 795 -45.03 9.75 34.38
CA THR A 795 -45.10 8.31 34.73
C THR A 795 -43.91 7.53 34.16
N LEU A 796 -43.48 7.83 32.94
CA LEU A 796 -42.34 7.18 32.30
C LEU A 796 -41.00 7.89 32.55
N ALA A 797 -41.00 9.01 33.28
CA ALA A 797 -39.84 9.87 33.52
C ALA A 797 -39.11 10.28 32.23
N ILE A 798 -39.87 10.60 31.18
CA ILE A 798 -39.36 11.03 29.87
C ILE A 798 -39.82 12.45 29.56
N ARG A 799 -39.08 13.16 28.71
CA ARG A 799 -39.51 14.46 28.15
C ARG A 799 -39.59 14.34 26.64
N ALA A 800 -40.73 13.86 26.14
CA ALA A 800 -40.90 13.47 24.73
C ALA A 800 -40.70 14.65 23.76
N SER A 801 -40.98 15.89 24.21
CA SER A 801 -40.69 17.12 23.46
C SER A 801 -39.20 17.39 23.19
N ASN A 802 -38.31 16.79 23.97
CA ASN A 802 -36.85 16.91 23.83
C ASN A 802 -36.21 15.69 23.15
N VAL A 803 -36.98 14.66 22.79
CA VAL A 803 -36.46 13.44 22.15
C VAL A 803 -36.50 13.60 20.62
N GLY A 804 -35.39 14.02 20.02
CA GLY A 804 -35.21 14.06 18.55
C GLY A 804 -35.14 12.67 17.91
N GLY A 805 -35.22 12.56 16.57
CA GLY A 805 -35.13 11.29 15.84
C GLY A 805 -35.56 11.35 14.37
N LEU A 806 -35.29 10.27 13.62
CA LEU A 806 -35.76 10.04 12.25
C LEU A 806 -37.24 9.57 12.29
N GLY A 807 -38.11 10.07 11.40
CA GLY A 807 -39.52 9.63 11.25
C GLY A 807 -40.57 10.77 11.22
N CYS A 808 -41.76 10.45 10.69
CA CYS A 808 -42.88 11.40 10.44
C CYS A 808 -44.02 11.41 11.49
N SER A 809 -43.89 10.75 12.63
CA SER A 809 -45.05 10.57 13.51
C SER A 809 -45.25 11.75 14.47
N PRO A 810 -46.47 12.28 14.70
CA PRO A 810 -46.72 13.21 15.80
C PRO A 810 -46.49 12.53 17.15
N VAL A 811 -45.85 13.24 18.10
CA VAL A 811 -45.59 12.69 19.46
C VAL A 811 -46.89 12.44 20.20
N TYR A 812 -47.79 13.41 20.17
CA TYR A 812 -49.07 13.33 20.86
C TYR A 812 -50.22 13.27 19.87
N ILE A 813 -51.23 12.51 20.24
CA ILE A 813 -52.59 12.63 19.74
C ILE A 813 -53.23 13.80 20.51
N TYR A 814 -53.80 14.77 19.80
CA TYR A 814 -54.42 15.96 20.37
C TYR A 814 -55.94 15.88 20.21
N GLY A 815 -56.67 16.40 21.19
CA GLY A 815 -58.10 16.68 21.05
C GLY A 815 -58.40 18.17 21.06
N ASP A 816 -59.60 18.51 20.57
CA ASP A 816 -60.15 19.85 20.66
C ASP A 816 -61.17 19.92 21.79
N GLU A 817 -60.83 20.65 22.84
CA GLU A 817 -61.79 21.15 23.82
C GLU A 817 -61.69 22.68 23.86
N LYS A 818 -62.79 23.37 23.54
CA LYS A 818 -62.97 24.83 23.70
C LYS A 818 -61.76 25.68 23.22
N ASP A 819 -61.40 25.56 21.94
CA ASP A 819 -60.33 26.33 21.28
C ASP A 819 -58.90 26.14 21.83
N GLN A 820 -58.64 25.09 22.62
CA GLN A 820 -57.28 24.71 23.04
C GLN A 820 -56.97 23.24 22.69
N ARG A 821 -55.86 23.02 21.96
CA ARG A 821 -55.33 21.67 21.68
C ARG A 821 -54.74 21.06 22.95
N THR A 822 -55.42 20.06 23.52
CA THR A 822 -54.94 19.30 24.69
C THR A 822 -54.28 17.99 24.27
N LYS A 823 -53.19 17.61 24.95
CA LYS A 823 -52.48 16.35 24.70
C LYS A 823 -53.31 15.20 25.29
N ILE A 824 -53.82 14.29 24.46
CA ILE A 824 -54.68 13.17 24.90
C ILE A 824 -53.85 11.90 25.16
N ALA A 825 -52.97 11.53 24.23
CA ALA A 825 -52.22 10.28 24.32
C ALA A 825 -50.86 10.38 23.59
N LEU A 826 -49.89 9.60 24.03
CA LEU A 826 -48.64 9.33 23.31
C LEU A 826 -48.94 8.36 22.16
N ASN A 827 -48.54 8.70 20.93
CA ASN A 827 -48.78 7.85 19.76
C ASN A 827 -48.01 6.52 19.85
N SER A 828 -48.62 5.44 19.37
CA SER A 828 -48.04 4.09 19.24
C SER A 828 -46.64 4.03 18.58
N TYR A 829 -46.38 4.81 17.51
CA TYR A 829 -45.04 4.86 16.88
C TYR A 829 -43.99 5.46 17.83
N GLU A 830 -44.36 6.51 18.56
CA GLU A 830 -43.46 7.22 19.46
C GLU A 830 -43.26 6.43 20.75
N LEU A 831 -44.27 5.67 21.17
CA LEU A 831 -44.17 4.71 22.27
C LEU A 831 -43.08 3.66 22.01
N VAL A 832 -43.09 3.02 20.84
CA VAL A 832 -42.06 2.02 20.47
C VAL A 832 -40.69 2.66 20.25
N ARG A 833 -40.65 3.87 19.67
CA ARG A 833 -39.41 4.64 19.49
C ARG A 833 -38.74 4.99 20.82
N LEU A 834 -39.55 5.31 21.83
CA LEU A 834 -39.10 5.57 23.20
C LEU A 834 -38.71 4.29 23.96
N GLY A 835 -38.82 3.12 23.33
CA GLY A 835 -38.37 1.85 23.88
C GLY A 835 -39.43 1.11 24.70
N TYR A 836 -40.72 1.39 24.52
CA TYR A 836 -41.80 0.75 25.25
C TYR A 836 -42.71 -0.08 24.34
N VAL A 837 -43.29 -1.14 24.90
CA VAL A 837 -44.26 -2.00 24.22
C VAL A 837 -45.35 -2.44 25.18
N VAL A 838 -46.56 -2.66 24.66
CA VAL A 838 -47.66 -3.23 25.43
C VAL A 838 -47.57 -4.75 25.39
N PHE A 839 -47.54 -5.37 26.57
CA PHE A 839 -47.44 -6.80 26.80
C PHE A 839 -48.78 -7.35 27.31
N GLY A 840 -49.34 -8.32 26.59
CA GLY A 840 -50.62 -8.97 26.91
C GLY A 840 -51.84 -8.04 26.93
N GLY A 841 -51.71 -6.81 26.42
CA GLY A 841 -52.72 -5.77 26.57
C GLY A 841 -52.90 -5.24 28.00
N GLN A 842 -52.17 -5.78 28.98
CA GLN A 842 -52.36 -5.51 30.42
C GLN A 842 -51.23 -4.68 31.02
N PHE A 843 -50.03 -4.77 30.45
CA PHE A 843 -48.85 -4.11 30.97
C PHE A 843 -48.15 -3.31 29.88
N LEU A 844 -47.64 -2.15 30.23
CA LEU A 844 -46.64 -1.43 29.46
C LEU A 844 -45.28 -1.70 30.08
N LEU A 845 -44.31 -2.10 29.28
CA LEU A 845 -42.96 -2.37 29.77
C LEU A 845 -41.92 -1.95 28.75
N THR A 846 -40.68 -1.77 29.21
CA THR A 846 -39.58 -1.47 28.30
C THR A 846 -39.29 -2.71 27.48
N PHE A 847 -38.88 -2.51 26.24
CA PHE A 847 -38.44 -3.64 25.44
C PHE A 847 -37.25 -4.39 26.08
N ASP A 848 -36.37 -3.73 26.85
CA ASP A 848 -35.29 -4.42 27.59
C ASP A 848 -35.88 -5.43 28.59
N ALA A 849 -36.97 -5.07 29.27
CA ALA A 849 -37.70 -5.98 30.15
C ALA A 849 -38.38 -7.12 29.38
N TRP A 850 -38.92 -6.82 28.19
CA TRP A 850 -39.48 -7.84 27.31
C TRP A 850 -38.43 -8.83 26.82
N ASP A 851 -37.25 -8.34 26.41
CA ASP A 851 -36.13 -9.17 25.94
C ASP A 851 -35.71 -10.17 27.03
N VAL A 852 -35.69 -9.74 28.31
CA VAL A 852 -35.44 -10.65 29.44
C VAL A 852 -36.54 -11.71 29.56
N ILE A 853 -37.82 -11.34 29.46
CA ILE A 853 -38.95 -12.30 29.50
C ILE A 853 -38.86 -13.30 28.34
N MET A 854 -38.65 -12.82 27.12
CA MET A 854 -38.59 -13.63 25.91
C MET A 854 -37.41 -14.62 25.92
N ASN A 855 -36.21 -14.16 26.29
CA ASN A 855 -35.02 -15.02 26.33
C ASN A 855 -35.08 -16.06 27.46
N THR A 856 -35.82 -15.79 28.54
CA THR A 856 -35.96 -16.71 29.68
C THR A 856 -37.18 -17.63 29.57
N ALA A 857 -38.15 -17.32 28.69
CA ALA A 857 -39.36 -18.12 28.50
C ALA A 857 -39.13 -19.62 28.24
N PRO A 858 -38.11 -20.06 27.46
CA PRO A 858 -37.83 -21.48 27.24
C PRO A 858 -37.34 -22.22 28.51
N LEU A 859 -36.73 -21.47 29.43
CA LEU A 859 -36.12 -22.01 30.66
C LEU A 859 -37.04 -21.85 31.87
N HIS A 860 -38.07 -21.01 31.77
CA HIS A 860 -38.95 -20.63 32.86
C HIS A 860 -39.63 -21.84 33.54
N ARG A 861 -39.97 -22.90 32.77
CA ARG A 861 -40.58 -24.13 33.30
C ARG A 861 -39.58 -25.17 33.83
N ARG A 862 -38.28 -25.00 33.58
CA ARG A 862 -37.24 -25.99 33.92
C ARG A 862 -36.30 -25.54 35.04
N HIS A 863 -36.06 -24.23 35.16
CA HIS A 863 -35.20 -23.67 36.19
C HIS A 863 -35.89 -22.50 36.87
N HIS A 864 -35.87 -22.51 38.20
CA HIS A 864 -36.31 -21.36 38.98
C HIS A 864 -35.28 -20.23 38.90
N LEU A 865 -35.53 -19.24 38.04
CA LEU A 865 -34.72 -18.03 37.92
C LEU A 865 -35.09 -17.02 39.02
N TRP A 866 -34.78 -17.36 40.28
CA TRP A 866 -35.37 -16.75 41.50
C TRP A 866 -35.19 -15.23 41.71
N ASN A 867 -34.32 -14.54 40.95
CA ASN A 867 -33.94 -13.15 41.26
C ASN A 867 -34.12 -12.14 40.12
N TYR A 868 -34.52 -12.56 38.91
CA TYR A 868 -34.75 -11.60 37.83
C TYR A 868 -36.10 -10.92 38.00
N ARG A 869 -36.07 -9.58 37.96
CA ARG A 869 -37.23 -8.73 38.14
C ARG A 869 -37.34 -7.77 36.98
N VAL A 870 -38.57 -7.54 36.55
CA VAL A 870 -38.92 -6.59 35.51
C VAL A 870 -39.86 -5.54 36.07
N VAL A 871 -39.72 -4.31 35.58
CA VAL A 871 -40.61 -3.22 35.93
C VAL A 871 -41.71 -3.16 34.87
N VAL A 872 -42.96 -3.22 35.31
CA VAL A 872 -44.15 -3.15 34.45
C VAL A 872 -45.08 -2.06 34.93
N PHE A 873 -45.72 -1.36 34.00
CA PHE A 873 -46.72 -0.36 34.28
C PHE A 873 -48.10 -0.95 33.96
N PRO A 874 -49.03 -1.06 34.92
CA PRO A 874 -50.35 -1.61 34.66
C PRO A 874 -51.13 -0.69 33.70
N LEU A 875 -51.80 -1.29 32.72
CA LEU A 875 -52.68 -0.61 31.78
C LEU A 875 -54.14 -0.81 32.16
N ARG A 876 -54.95 0.23 32.01
CA ARG A 876 -56.41 0.18 32.12
C ARG A 876 -57.02 0.83 30.90
N GLU A 877 -58.13 0.29 30.41
CA GLU A 877 -58.85 0.92 29.31
C GLU A 877 -59.70 2.08 29.83
N LYS A 878 -59.52 3.27 29.24
CA LYS A 878 -60.24 4.49 29.62
C LYS A 878 -60.46 5.37 28.38
N ASP A 879 -61.72 5.67 28.07
CA ASP A 879 -62.15 6.47 26.91
C ASP A 879 -61.55 6.01 25.56
N GLY A 880 -61.47 4.69 25.33
CA GLY A 880 -60.91 4.11 24.10
C GLY A 880 -59.37 4.14 24.00
N TYR A 881 -58.67 4.59 25.05
CA TYR A 881 -57.20 4.61 25.14
C TYR A 881 -56.70 3.77 26.30
N ALA A 882 -55.46 3.27 26.20
CA ALA A 882 -54.80 2.58 27.29
C ALA A 882 -54.18 3.58 28.27
N ALA A 883 -54.74 3.67 29.47
CA ALA A 883 -54.26 4.51 30.56
C ALA A 883 -53.18 3.78 31.37
N VAL A 884 -51.99 4.38 31.46
CA VAL A 884 -50.84 3.90 32.24
C VAL A 884 -51.03 4.29 33.70
N GLY A 885 -50.92 3.33 34.61
CA GLY A 885 -50.99 3.61 36.04
C GLY A 885 -49.79 4.42 36.55
N ASP A 886 -50.04 5.35 37.47
CA ASP A 886 -49.05 6.28 38.04
C ASP A 886 -47.90 5.60 38.81
N LYS A 887 -48.04 4.33 39.17
CA LYS A 887 -47.06 3.57 39.95
C LYS A 887 -46.61 2.33 39.20
N PRO A 888 -45.32 2.19 38.86
CA PRO A 888 -44.79 0.96 38.32
C PRO A 888 -44.83 -0.16 39.36
N ILE A 889 -44.96 -1.39 38.86
CA ILE A 889 -44.93 -2.62 39.65
C ILE A 889 -43.64 -3.36 39.29
N VAL A 890 -42.94 -3.84 40.31
CA VAL A 890 -41.80 -4.74 40.11
C VAL A 890 -42.32 -6.17 40.19
N CYS A 891 -42.33 -6.86 39.06
CA CYS A 891 -42.73 -8.26 38.99
C CYS A 891 -41.48 -9.14 38.90
N ARG A 892 -41.51 -10.28 39.58
CA ARG A 892 -40.56 -11.36 39.29
C ARG A 892 -40.96 -12.03 37.97
N LEU A 893 -40.01 -12.68 37.30
CA LEU A 893 -40.34 -13.40 36.06
C LEU A 893 -41.37 -14.52 36.28
N ASP A 894 -41.40 -15.13 37.48
CA ASP A 894 -42.36 -16.15 37.90
C ASP A 894 -43.64 -15.59 38.56
N ASP A 895 -43.88 -14.28 38.44
CA ASP A 895 -45.12 -13.68 38.94
C ASP A 895 -46.31 -14.17 38.10
N ALA A 896 -47.34 -14.71 38.77
CA ALA A 896 -48.53 -15.27 38.12
C ALA A 896 -49.23 -14.29 37.16
N ARG A 897 -49.05 -12.98 37.35
CA ARG A 897 -49.59 -11.93 36.47
C ARG A 897 -48.86 -11.86 35.12
N LEU A 898 -47.60 -12.27 35.06
CA LEU A 898 -46.81 -12.34 33.83
C LEU A 898 -46.91 -13.71 33.17
N ASP A 899 -46.95 -14.80 33.97
CA ASP A 899 -47.01 -16.18 33.45
C ASP A 899 -48.31 -16.47 32.66
N SER A 900 -49.39 -15.74 32.95
CA SER A 900 -50.64 -15.83 32.18
C SER A 900 -50.57 -15.24 30.76
N ILE A 901 -49.51 -14.52 30.42
CA ILE A 901 -49.37 -13.82 29.14
C ILE A 901 -48.33 -14.54 28.26
N PRO A 902 -48.66 -14.95 27.03
CA PRO A 902 -47.68 -15.52 26.12
C PRO A 902 -46.52 -14.55 25.86
N PHE A 903 -45.27 -15.02 25.91
CA PHE A 903 -44.10 -14.15 25.79
C PHE A 903 -44.04 -13.36 24.46
N TRP A 904 -44.68 -13.85 23.40
CA TRP A 904 -44.79 -13.19 22.09
C TRP A 904 -45.98 -12.22 21.99
N ASP A 905 -46.78 -12.06 23.05
CA ASP A 905 -47.97 -11.21 23.05
C ASP A 905 -47.63 -9.73 23.25
N ILE A 906 -47.06 -9.12 22.21
CA ILE A 906 -46.67 -7.71 22.17
C ILE A 906 -47.44 -6.91 21.13
N ALA A 907 -47.83 -5.69 21.47
CA ALA A 907 -48.48 -4.74 20.57
C ALA A 907 -48.04 -3.30 20.85
N ALA A 908 -48.18 -2.42 19.85
CA ALA A 908 -48.04 -0.98 20.03
C ALA A 908 -49.41 -0.32 19.90
N GLN A 909 -49.80 0.49 20.88
CA GLN A 909 -51.07 1.22 20.87
C GLN A 909 -50.87 2.58 21.56
N PRO A 910 -51.71 3.60 21.28
CA PRO A 910 -51.60 4.87 21.94
C PRO A 910 -51.86 4.74 23.45
N VAL A 911 -51.04 5.43 24.26
CA VAL A 911 -51.15 5.38 25.72
C VAL A 911 -51.37 6.77 26.31
N LYS A 912 -52.21 6.86 27.34
CA LYS A 912 -52.45 8.08 28.12
C LYS A 912 -52.18 7.84 29.59
N CYS A 913 -52.27 8.88 30.43
CA CYS A 913 -52.13 8.76 31.88
C CYS A 913 -53.41 9.29 32.53
#